data_AF-A0A0W8G307-F1
#
_entry.id   AF-A0A0W8G307-F1
#
_cell.length_a   1.000
_cell.length_b   1.000
_cell.length_c   1.000
_cell.angle_alpha   90.00
_cell.angle_beta   90.00
_cell.angle_gamma   90.00
#
_symmetry.space_group_name_H-M   'P 1'
#
loop_
_entity.id
_entity.type
_entity.pdbx_description
1 polymer ?
#
loop_
_entity_poly.entity_id
_entity_poly.type
_entity_poly.pdbx_seq_one_letter_code
_entity_poly.pdbx_strand_id
1 'polypeptide(L)'
;MPTTLRHTMMPCPAECFRPDRSVPGTPKIRFRAVLAALVAVGLVVLPLRALAAVPEPRDTPAADAVQPDGRLPLAGSVASPDGPPHAFLRLELKKTAPLTGTVRTGGAVSFVVTAHSGDDPAPLQGYVFRWESDAGARFLDPEGPSGNTVVFTRPGPQKVWVTALAPVDGLLEPVAVSEVLEMDVAGPLFRLSVDPREPRVGEEVRASVRDFPVREDVDFRWAALPRNATLVNVGEKEITFYLHDDKPAEVAVSARMPLAGKDLGRVAAEVTARPYPVEVSNKGLVGPRPVIWKDGSGPEEIDAVPEGGAVLLRADINPMPGNPPLSFVWRLPPGTRLEAGESGRQVKVACDTVGDYTAVVEVRDSRDLLVGRGEGTFAATVSRADMDRARHNAAQTARLTAEAVRLWNRGEVEQAVDTAAKAAAMNPKSVDAAGEYRRMAADRERLADILHRADEHLSRDEFSKAVALLDEAGGINGQYGGIAALERRMRERRDVLAKVDALLASSGQSWEAGDVEGAVRAVQSALALDPGHETAAAQRARMVDGRDRIITGLKEASVFLEKKQFESAAAALAGVRGINEKFPPFREMDAAVAKRRENAWQADQLLARARELWTAGDMDAALVALSDILKTDPEHPGARAAKQQTAQARETVLKNVDQAKAFLAQNRPDEALAALSRAKGINPAYAPVGQIEAAVAERKNRAGRIRDLTAKARQDAARGDLDAALAGVESILALDPGDGFAKAERVRLAGLREETRGAMRLAEGLAASGRHDKALATLEAAAAKAPGYPPLAAQKARIVELAGSSQKKASGMLADAAARLSRGDFSGTLGVLSGLEGLPGISAADDRKAKELARAAKAGLDKATAAGTAKPGAGTAQAAAPAPGQSHKKAQCDELFRRADARRGKGEHAAAIKDYQEIVTTCPDYCTAYNNIGASLFTLGYARESLPWFEEARKCNPGEKLFADNVALTTRLAADPAGKKAPAAGRAECAGTFDTAEKLRASGDLAGAVRDYRKVVETCPDYCAAYNNIGLALNTLGHVKESLPWFEEAYRCNPKEALFQDNIHITTRQMQQASRNRPPGT
;
A
#
# COMPACT_ATOMS: atom_id res chain seq x y z
N MET A 1 18.40 44.11 -35.85
CA MET A 1 18.94 45.38 -35.33
C MET A 1 18.11 45.80 -34.13
N PRO A 2 18.71 46.20 -32.99
CA PRO A 2 17.97 46.62 -31.79
C PRO A 2 18.29 48.06 -31.32
N THR A 3 17.35 48.68 -30.60
CA THR A 3 17.55 49.87 -29.75
C THR A 3 16.44 49.87 -28.66
N THR A 4 16.67 49.54 -27.38
CA THR A 4 17.37 50.27 -26.25
C THR A 4 16.43 51.22 -25.48
N LEU A 5 16.45 51.37 -24.14
CA LEU A 5 17.22 50.84 -22.99
C LEU A 5 16.30 50.80 -21.73
N ARG A 6 16.30 49.75 -20.89
CA ARG A 6 17.00 49.59 -19.58
C ARG A 6 16.87 50.73 -18.55
N HIS A 7 16.60 50.36 -17.29
CA HIS A 7 17.62 50.21 -16.23
C HIS A 7 17.05 49.40 -15.02
N THR A 8 17.56 48.19 -14.75
CA THR A 8 18.44 47.77 -13.60
C THR A 8 17.78 47.83 -12.20
N MET A 9 18.04 46.90 -11.26
CA MET A 9 19.20 46.00 -11.12
C MET A 9 18.87 44.67 -10.40
N MET A 10 19.72 43.66 -10.59
CA MET A 10 19.81 42.39 -9.83
C MET A 10 21.06 42.48 -8.91
N PRO A 11 21.25 41.66 -7.85
CA PRO A 11 21.56 40.22 -8.00
C PRO A 11 20.96 39.31 -6.90
N CYS A 12 21.46 38.07 -6.82
CA CYS A 12 20.93 36.94 -6.03
C CYS A 12 21.94 36.47 -4.92
N PRO A 13 22.03 35.20 -4.45
CA PRO A 13 21.74 34.86 -3.05
C PRO A 13 22.94 34.35 -2.21
N ALA A 14 22.75 34.24 -0.88
CA ALA A 14 23.56 33.41 0.03
C ALA A 14 22.81 33.12 1.37
N GLU A 15 23.29 32.14 2.15
CA GLU A 15 22.68 31.65 3.39
C GLU A 15 23.42 32.11 4.68
N CYS A 16 22.89 31.68 5.84
CA CYS A 16 23.59 31.35 7.11
C CYS A 16 23.75 32.38 8.26
N PHE A 17 23.80 31.79 9.47
CA PHE A 17 24.34 32.26 10.78
C PHE A 17 23.53 33.15 11.77
N ARG A 18 22.81 32.46 12.70
CA ARG A 18 22.80 32.68 14.18
C ARG A 18 22.16 33.99 14.74
N PRO A 19 21.96 34.21 16.08
CA PRO A 19 22.47 33.49 17.26
C PRO A 19 21.42 33.07 18.34
N ASP A 20 21.88 32.88 19.59
CA ASP A 20 21.20 32.29 20.76
C ASP A 20 20.80 33.35 21.83
N ARG A 21 19.89 32.96 22.74
CA ARG A 21 19.55 33.54 24.07
C ARG A 21 18.86 34.92 24.22
N SER A 22 17.94 34.90 25.19
CA SER A 22 17.73 35.85 26.31
C SER A 22 16.45 36.72 26.36
N VAL A 23 15.92 36.78 27.59
CA VAL A 23 14.79 37.54 28.16
C VAL A 23 15.40 38.81 28.80
N PRO A 24 14.83 40.05 28.74
CA PRO A 24 13.60 40.41 29.49
C PRO A 24 12.76 41.61 28.97
N GLY A 25 11.73 42.01 29.73
CA GLY A 25 11.40 43.46 29.85
C GLY A 25 9.93 43.90 29.86
N THR A 26 9.28 43.86 31.03
CA THR A 26 8.23 44.85 31.43
C THR A 26 8.95 46.18 31.84
N PRO A 27 8.34 47.26 32.40
CA PRO A 27 6.97 47.44 32.91
C PRO A 27 6.34 48.85 32.65
N LYS A 28 5.16 49.11 33.25
CA LYS A 28 4.82 50.34 33.99
C LYS A 28 3.38 50.27 34.54
N ILE A 29 3.00 50.80 35.71
CA ILE A 29 3.68 51.02 37.00
C ILE A 29 2.62 51.35 38.08
N ARG A 30 2.68 50.72 39.28
CA ARG A 30 2.05 51.05 40.60
C ARG A 30 1.56 49.76 41.33
N PHE A 31 1.58 49.63 42.66
CA PHE A 31 2.41 50.36 43.65
C PHE A 31 2.71 49.56 44.94
N ARG A 32 1.80 49.54 45.92
CA ARG A 32 2.01 49.25 47.37
C ARG A 32 0.66 48.94 48.04
N ALA A 33 0.51 48.26 49.21
CA ALA A 33 1.28 47.32 50.05
C ALA A 33 0.28 46.79 51.15
N VAL A 34 0.56 46.14 52.31
CA VAL A 34 1.78 45.77 53.06
C VAL A 34 1.47 44.61 54.08
N LEU A 35 2.51 43.94 54.61
CA LEU A 35 2.64 43.14 55.87
C LEU A 35 1.53 42.20 56.42
N ALA A 36 1.90 40.91 56.55
CA ALA A 36 1.93 40.05 57.76
C ALA A 36 0.71 39.75 58.69
N ALA A 37 0.37 38.45 58.73
CA ALA A 37 0.39 37.55 59.92
C ALA A 37 -0.60 37.67 61.13
N LEU A 38 -1.46 36.64 61.23
CA LEU A 38 -1.72 35.73 62.40
C LEU A 38 -2.34 36.22 63.75
N VAL A 39 -3.19 35.33 64.33
CA VAL A 39 -3.71 35.24 65.73
C VAL A 39 -4.87 36.17 66.19
N ALA A 40 -6.09 35.64 66.08
CA ALA A 40 -7.13 35.35 67.11
C ALA A 40 -7.53 36.30 68.29
N VAL A 41 -8.75 36.03 68.81
CA VAL A 41 -9.35 36.37 70.14
C VAL A 41 -10.04 37.75 70.33
N GLY A 42 -11.38 37.75 70.33
CA GLY A 42 -12.19 37.97 71.55
C GLY A 42 -12.74 39.37 71.95
N LEU A 43 -13.98 39.32 72.49
CA LEU A 43 -14.59 40.18 73.53
C LEU A 43 -14.86 41.69 73.30
N VAL A 44 -16.14 41.99 73.04
CA VAL A 44 -17.06 42.82 73.87
C VAL A 44 -16.52 44.03 74.65
N VAL A 45 -17.13 45.22 74.41
CA VAL A 45 -17.32 46.28 75.43
C VAL A 45 -18.74 46.90 75.34
N LEU A 46 -19.24 47.34 76.49
CA LEU A 46 -20.50 48.06 76.85
C LEU A 46 -20.52 49.54 76.32
N PRO A 47 -21.43 50.51 76.69
CA PRO A 47 -22.43 50.56 77.81
C PRO A 47 -23.80 51.33 77.67
N LEU A 48 -24.77 50.99 78.56
CA LEU A 48 -25.86 51.85 79.19
C LEU A 48 -26.91 52.52 78.23
N ARG A 49 -28.00 53.27 78.56
CA ARG A 49 -28.97 53.58 79.69
C ARG A 49 -30.18 54.37 79.06
N ALA A 50 -31.27 54.84 79.69
CA ALA A 50 -32.25 54.40 80.73
C ALA A 50 -33.30 55.55 80.99
N LEU A 51 -34.13 55.46 82.06
CA LEU A 51 -35.14 56.44 82.63
C LEU A 51 -36.59 56.32 82.08
N ALA A 52 -37.69 56.40 82.88
CA ALA A 52 -37.93 56.57 84.36
C ALA A 52 -38.92 55.47 84.89
N ALA A 53 -39.78 55.51 85.95
CA ALA A 53 -40.31 56.42 87.02
C ALA A 53 -40.83 55.53 88.22
N VAL A 54 -41.27 55.89 89.46
CA VAL A 54 -41.80 57.11 90.16
C VAL A 54 -43.31 57.38 89.93
N PRO A 55 -44.22 57.69 90.93
CA PRO A 55 -44.00 58.10 92.35
C PRO A 55 -44.77 57.37 93.52
N GLU A 56 -44.10 57.22 94.68
CA GLU A 56 -44.47 57.57 96.11
C GLU A 56 -45.85 57.26 96.82
N PRO A 57 -46.04 57.47 98.18
CA PRO A 57 -45.12 57.72 99.33
C PRO A 57 -45.48 57.05 100.74
N ARG A 58 -44.66 57.34 101.79
CA ARG A 58 -44.89 57.34 103.28
C ARG A 58 -44.79 56.06 104.16
N ASP A 59 -44.47 56.06 105.49
CA ASP A 59 -43.60 56.90 106.38
C ASP A 59 -43.44 56.33 107.84
N THR A 60 -42.21 56.04 108.33
CA THR A 60 -41.67 56.25 109.74
C THR A 60 -42.31 55.52 110.99
N PRO A 61 -41.80 55.65 112.27
CA PRO A 61 -40.46 55.28 112.82
C PRO A 61 -40.42 54.64 114.26
N ALA A 62 -39.19 54.32 114.75
CA ALA A 62 -38.64 54.47 116.15
C ALA A 62 -38.81 53.44 117.34
N ALA A 63 -37.65 53.02 117.87
CA ALA A 63 -37.14 53.06 119.27
C ALA A 63 -37.54 52.09 120.46
N ASP A 64 -36.46 51.72 121.21
CA ASP A 64 -36.26 51.55 122.69
C ASP A 64 -36.77 50.39 123.61
N ALA A 65 -35.79 49.58 124.07
CA ALA A 65 -35.34 49.40 125.48
C ALA A 65 -35.91 48.35 126.50
N VAL A 66 -35.06 48.09 127.53
CA VAL A 66 -35.27 47.49 128.88
C VAL A 66 -34.95 45.98 129.10
N GLN A 67 -34.44 45.68 130.30
CA GLN A 67 -33.84 44.43 130.83
C GLN A 67 -34.60 43.96 132.11
N PRO A 68 -34.43 42.71 132.62
CA PRO A 68 -33.84 42.56 133.96
C PRO A 68 -33.01 41.27 134.21
N ASP A 69 -32.48 41.15 135.44
CA ASP A 69 -31.43 40.21 135.93
C ASP A 69 -31.88 38.82 136.46
N GLY A 70 -30.90 37.90 136.59
CA GLY A 70 -30.93 36.67 137.39
C GLY A 70 -29.52 36.04 137.52
N ARG A 71 -29.03 35.70 138.72
CA ARG A 71 -27.58 35.70 139.01
C ARG A 71 -27.08 34.69 140.09
N LEU A 72 -25.79 34.33 140.02
CA LEU A 72 -24.82 33.86 141.08
C LEU A 72 -24.27 32.39 141.04
N PRO A 73 -23.02 32.12 141.54
CA PRO A 73 -22.11 31.05 141.03
C PRO A 73 -21.21 30.30 142.09
N LEU A 74 -20.03 29.77 141.69
CA LEU A 74 -18.80 29.35 142.46
C LEU A 74 -18.67 27.85 142.92
N ALA A 75 -17.50 27.30 143.37
CA ALA A 75 -16.09 27.24 142.84
C ALA A 75 -15.12 26.41 143.76
N GLY A 76 -14.09 25.70 143.22
CA GLY A 76 -12.91 25.09 143.91
C GLY A 76 -13.12 23.75 144.67
N SER A 77 -12.15 22.99 145.25
CA SER A 77 -10.66 22.83 145.20
C SER A 77 -10.20 21.77 146.26
N VAL A 78 -9.03 21.08 146.30
CA VAL A 78 -8.01 20.54 145.34
C VAL A 78 -6.95 19.64 146.09
N ALA A 79 -6.27 18.68 145.41
CA ALA A 79 -5.14 17.80 145.87
C ALA A 79 -5.46 16.70 146.94
N SER A 80 -4.66 15.64 147.21
CA SER A 80 -3.23 15.29 146.92
C SER A 80 -3.00 13.73 146.75
N PRO A 81 -1.84 13.04 146.97
CA PRO A 81 -1.37 11.95 146.06
C PRO A 81 -1.26 10.51 146.64
N ASP A 82 -0.53 9.65 145.90
CA ASP A 82 -0.16 8.22 146.10
C ASP A 82 -1.19 7.15 145.64
N GLY A 83 -0.95 6.59 144.44
CA GLY A 83 -1.70 5.48 143.82
C GLY A 83 -1.05 4.97 142.51
N PRO A 84 -1.37 3.75 142.02
CA PRO A 84 -0.56 3.05 141.00
C PRO A 84 -1.05 3.26 139.53
N PRO A 85 -0.45 2.60 138.51
CA PRO A 85 0.40 3.23 137.50
C PRO A 85 -0.34 3.69 136.23
N HIS A 86 -1.58 4.19 136.32
CA HIS A 86 -2.37 4.65 135.15
C HIS A 86 -2.20 6.15 134.79
N ALA A 87 -1.26 6.84 135.45
CA ALA A 87 -1.26 8.30 135.64
C ALA A 87 -1.26 9.22 134.40
N PHE A 88 -0.98 8.73 133.18
CA PHE A 88 -0.86 9.56 131.96
C PHE A 88 -1.45 8.95 130.68
N LEU A 89 -2.49 8.11 130.79
CA LEU A 89 -3.20 7.60 129.60
C LEU A 89 -4.15 8.66 129.00
N ARG A 90 -3.91 9.08 127.76
CA ARG A 90 -4.76 10.01 126.99
C ARG A 90 -5.51 9.26 125.88
N LEU A 91 -6.79 9.57 125.67
CA LEU A 91 -7.62 9.04 124.58
C LEU A 91 -7.95 10.12 123.54
N GLU A 92 -8.00 9.74 122.26
CA GLU A 92 -8.38 10.60 121.13
C GLU A 92 -9.42 9.89 120.25
N LEU A 93 -10.54 10.54 119.91
CA LEU A 93 -11.52 10.02 118.94
C LEU A 93 -11.17 10.47 117.52
N LYS A 94 -10.89 9.52 116.63
CA LYS A 94 -10.80 9.77 115.19
C LYS A 94 -12.10 9.38 114.50
N LYS A 95 -12.74 10.33 113.83
CA LYS A 95 -13.90 10.09 112.95
C LYS A 95 -13.46 9.27 111.73
N THR A 96 -14.07 8.12 111.49
CA THR A 96 -13.69 7.21 110.39
C THR A 96 -14.64 7.27 109.20
N ALA A 97 -15.94 7.51 109.42
CA ALA A 97 -16.92 7.64 108.33
C ALA A 97 -18.14 8.49 108.73
N PRO A 98 -18.78 9.22 107.79
CA PRO A 98 -18.22 9.68 106.52
C PRO A 98 -17.19 10.80 106.76
N LEU A 99 -16.05 10.75 106.07
CA LEU A 99 -14.97 11.73 106.26
C LEU A 99 -15.32 13.14 105.74
N THR A 100 -16.26 13.25 104.80
CA THR A 100 -16.72 14.51 104.19
C THR A 100 -18.24 14.57 104.10
N GLY A 101 -18.79 15.78 103.95
CA GLY A 101 -20.22 16.04 103.86
C GLY A 101 -20.89 16.41 105.19
N THR A 102 -21.96 17.21 105.12
CA THR A 102 -22.74 17.65 106.29
C THR A 102 -23.52 16.47 106.87
N VAL A 103 -23.30 16.18 108.16
CA VAL A 103 -24.12 15.21 108.90
C VAL A 103 -25.53 15.77 109.06
N ARG A 104 -26.56 14.92 109.00
CA ARG A 104 -27.97 15.31 109.09
C ARG A 104 -28.72 14.43 110.07
N THR A 105 -29.86 14.90 110.53
CA THR A 105 -30.75 14.14 111.42
C THR A 105 -31.17 12.81 110.75
N GLY A 106 -31.01 11.71 111.47
CA GLY A 106 -31.13 10.33 110.95
C GLY A 106 -29.82 9.74 110.41
N GLY A 107 -28.75 10.53 110.30
CA GLY A 107 -27.44 10.09 109.81
C GLY A 107 -26.58 9.40 110.88
N ALA A 108 -25.74 8.48 110.44
CA ALA A 108 -24.77 7.75 111.26
C ALA A 108 -23.33 8.26 111.04
N VAL A 109 -22.50 8.23 112.09
CA VAL A 109 -21.08 8.59 112.06
C VAL A 109 -20.27 7.57 112.87
N SER A 110 -19.20 7.04 112.27
CA SER A 110 -18.32 6.05 112.89
C SER A 110 -17.06 6.71 113.47
N PHE A 111 -16.60 6.17 114.59
CA PHE A 111 -15.43 6.61 115.36
C PHE A 111 -14.54 5.42 115.73
N VAL A 112 -13.24 5.69 115.89
CA VAL A 112 -12.25 4.79 116.48
C VAL A 112 -11.45 5.59 117.51
N VAL A 113 -11.14 4.97 118.65
CA VAL A 113 -10.29 5.58 119.70
C VAL A 113 -8.85 5.12 119.56
N THR A 114 -7.91 6.07 119.69
CA THR A 114 -6.47 5.79 119.87
C THR A 114 -6.03 6.26 121.25
N ALA A 115 -5.12 5.53 121.89
CA ALA A 115 -4.60 5.83 123.23
C ALA A 115 -3.11 6.15 123.18
N HIS A 116 -2.66 7.03 124.06
CA HIS A 116 -1.29 7.53 124.15
C HIS A 116 -0.85 7.58 125.62
N SER A 117 0.43 7.32 125.89
CA SER A 117 1.04 7.36 127.22
C SER A 117 2.22 8.31 127.20
N GLY A 118 1.96 9.58 127.53
CA GLY A 118 2.84 10.67 127.09
C GLY A 118 2.64 10.93 125.59
N ASP A 119 3.75 11.01 124.85
CA ASP A 119 3.72 11.23 123.39
C ASP A 119 3.70 9.91 122.58
N ASP A 120 4.08 8.78 123.19
CA ASP A 120 4.09 7.47 122.54
C ASP A 120 2.69 6.81 122.49
N PRO A 121 2.35 6.07 121.41
CA PRO A 121 1.07 5.36 121.31
C PRO A 121 1.01 4.16 122.25
N ALA A 122 -0.06 4.06 123.04
CA ALA A 122 -0.27 3.01 124.03
C ALA A 122 -1.11 1.85 123.44
N PRO A 123 -0.80 0.58 123.77
CA PRO A 123 -1.59 -0.56 123.32
C PRO A 123 -2.98 -0.56 123.96
N LEU A 124 -4.02 -0.73 123.12
CA LEU A 124 -5.43 -0.75 123.54
C LEU A 124 -5.90 -2.09 124.15
N GLN A 125 -5.01 -3.10 124.21
CA GLN A 125 -5.33 -4.44 124.71
C GLN A 125 -5.43 -4.43 126.24
N GLY A 126 -6.54 -4.93 126.78
CA GLY A 126 -6.84 -4.94 128.21
C GLY A 126 -7.85 -3.89 128.66
N TYR A 127 -8.24 -2.95 127.79
CA TYR A 127 -9.25 -1.93 128.07
C TYR A 127 -10.60 -2.24 127.40
N VAL A 128 -11.69 -1.84 128.05
CA VAL A 128 -13.06 -1.82 127.49
C VAL A 128 -13.49 -0.36 127.33
N PHE A 129 -14.18 -0.02 126.23
CA PHE A 129 -14.52 1.38 125.92
C PHE A 129 -16.02 1.61 126.06
N ARG A 130 -16.42 2.49 126.97
CA ARG A 130 -17.80 2.98 127.11
C ARG A 130 -18.00 4.21 126.24
N TRP A 131 -18.94 4.14 125.32
CA TRP A 131 -19.21 5.16 124.31
C TRP A 131 -20.44 5.98 124.70
N GLU A 132 -20.23 7.29 124.87
CA GLU A 132 -21.17 8.16 125.58
C GLU A 132 -21.51 9.38 124.73
N SER A 133 -22.75 9.85 124.81
CA SER A 133 -23.24 10.97 124.00
C SER A 133 -24.34 11.74 124.71
N ASP A 134 -24.62 12.96 124.24
CA ASP A 134 -25.83 13.66 124.67
C ASP A 134 -27.11 13.01 124.12
N ALA A 135 -28.27 13.51 124.58
CA ALA A 135 -29.57 12.95 124.26
C ALA A 135 -30.09 13.21 122.82
N GLY A 136 -29.35 13.93 121.97
CA GLY A 136 -29.61 14.03 120.53
C GLY A 136 -28.75 13.09 119.69
N ALA A 137 -27.84 12.35 120.31
CA ALA A 137 -27.02 11.32 119.73
C ALA A 137 -27.30 9.96 120.42
N ARG A 138 -26.97 8.85 119.76
CA ARG A 138 -26.99 7.51 120.38
C ARG A 138 -25.98 6.58 119.70
N PHE A 139 -25.02 6.06 120.45
CA PHE A 139 -24.16 4.97 119.99
C PHE A 139 -24.94 3.67 119.82
N LEU A 140 -24.54 2.82 118.87
CA LEU A 140 -25.16 1.51 118.63
C LEU A 140 -24.97 0.59 119.84
N ASP A 141 -23.72 0.47 120.31
CA ASP A 141 -23.33 -0.29 121.49
C ASP A 141 -22.87 0.66 122.61
N PRO A 142 -23.38 0.58 123.86
CA PRO A 142 -22.93 1.47 124.94
C PRO A 142 -21.52 1.17 125.45
N GLU A 143 -21.10 -0.09 125.45
CA GLU A 143 -19.78 -0.56 125.89
C GLU A 143 -19.25 -1.59 124.89
N GLY A 144 -17.98 -1.50 124.51
CA GLY A 144 -17.44 -2.33 123.43
C GLY A 144 -15.94 -2.13 123.14
N PRO A 145 -15.47 -2.60 121.96
CA PRO A 145 -14.09 -2.43 121.52
C PRO A 145 -13.79 -0.97 121.11
N SER A 146 -12.57 -0.74 120.63
CA SER A 146 -12.03 0.59 120.31
C SER A 146 -12.61 1.28 119.05
N GLY A 147 -13.79 0.87 118.56
CA GLY A 147 -14.50 1.56 117.49
C GLY A 147 -16.01 1.31 117.54
N ASN A 148 -16.80 2.34 117.21
CA ASN A 148 -18.25 2.36 117.37
C ASN A 148 -18.90 3.37 116.39
N THR A 149 -20.23 3.38 116.28
CA THR A 149 -21.00 4.30 115.44
C THR A 149 -22.12 4.97 116.23
N VAL A 150 -22.25 6.29 116.08
CA VAL A 150 -23.32 7.11 116.65
C VAL A 150 -24.35 7.45 115.58
N VAL A 151 -25.64 7.47 115.95
CA VAL A 151 -26.73 7.97 115.10
C VAL A 151 -27.29 9.25 115.72
N PHE A 152 -27.39 10.31 114.91
CA PHE A 152 -27.90 11.61 115.36
C PHE A 152 -29.41 11.71 115.14
N THR A 153 -30.16 11.94 116.21
CA THR A 153 -31.63 11.97 116.25
C THR A 153 -32.23 13.37 116.27
N ARG A 154 -31.40 14.42 116.35
CA ARG A 154 -31.78 15.84 116.35
C ARG A 154 -30.89 16.68 115.43
N PRO A 155 -31.32 17.85 114.95
CA PRO A 155 -30.46 18.85 114.31
C PRO A 155 -29.83 19.80 115.33
N GLY A 156 -28.76 20.51 114.90
CA GLY A 156 -27.91 21.38 115.72
C GLY A 156 -26.70 20.64 116.32
N PRO A 157 -25.85 21.31 117.10
CA PRO A 157 -24.66 20.72 117.70
C PRO A 157 -25.00 19.62 118.73
N GLN A 158 -24.48 18.40 118.51
CA GLN A 158 -24.57 17.27 119.44
C GLN A 158 -23.16 16.77 119.83
N LYS A 159 -23.01 16.17 121.00
CA LYS A 159 -21.73 15.81 121.64
C LYS A 159 -21.53 14.31 121.82
N VAL A 160 -20.28 13.84 121.62
CA VAL A 160 -19.85 12.45 121.81
C VAL A 160 -18.47 12.35 122.49
N TRP A 161 -18.26 11.33 123.31
CA TRP A 161 -16.97 11.01 123.95
C TRP A 161 -16.84 9.50 124.24
N VAL A 162 -15.67 9.08 124.71
CA VAL A 162 -15.43 7.69 125.14
C VAL A 162 -14.64 7.63 126.45
N THR A 163 -15.00 6.67 127.29
CA THR A 163 -14.34 6.37 128.56
C THR A 163 -13.65 5.01 128.45
N ALA A 164 -12.35 4.93 128.74
CA ALA A 164 -11.62 3.66 128.85
C ALA A 164 -11.74 3.11 130.27
N LEU A 165 -12.15 1.85 130.37
CA LEU A 165 -12.25 1.09 131.60
C LEU A 165 -11.15 0.02 131.64
N ALA A 166 -10.53 -0.20 132.81
CA ALA A 166 -9.54 -1.24 133.06
C ALA A 166 -9.96 -2.14 134.23
N PRO A 167 -9.57 -3.43 134.24
CA PRO A 167 -9.88 -4.33 135.36
C PRO A 167 -8.98 -4.05 136.57
N VAL A 168 -9.57 -3.54 137.65
CA VAL A 168 -8.96 -3.36 138.97
C VAL A 168 -9.71 -4.25 139.96
N ASP A 169 -9.01 -5.14 140.66
CA ASP A 169 -9.57 -6.13 141.62
C ASP A 169 -10.82 -6.90 141.15
N GLY A 170 -10.96 -7.08 139.83
CA GLY A 170 -12.05 -7.80 139.18
C GLY A 170 -13.25 -6.95 138.73
N LEU A 171 -13.21 -5.63 138.95
CA LEU A 171 -14.21 -4.66 138.47
C LEU A 171 -13.60 -3.77 137.37
N LEU A 172 -14.44 -3.27 136.46
CA LEU A 172 -14.02 -2.36 135.39
C LEU A 172 -14.11 -0.90 135.88
N GLU A 173 -12.96 -0.30 136.19
CA GLU A 173 -12.87 1.09 136.67
C GLU A 173 -12.39 2.05 135.56
N PRO A 174 -12.90 3.30 135.52
CA PRO A 174 -12.52 4.28 134.50
C PRO A 174 -11.11 4.83 134.73
N VAL A 175 -10.21 4.58 133.77
CA VAL A 175 -8.79 4.99 133.82
C VAL A 175 -8.46 6.17 132.91
N ALA A 176 -9.28 6.45 131.89
CA ALA A 176 -9.13 7.62 131.04
C ALA A 176 -10.46 8.01 130.36
N VAL A 177 -10.61 9.28 129.99
CA VAL A 177 -11.72 9.80 129.18
C VAL A 177 -11.13 10.62 128.04
N SER A 178 -11.77 10.61 126.88
CA SER A 178 -11.40 11.47 125.75
C SER A 178 -11.82 12.93 125.96
N GLU A 179 -11.41 13.79 125.04
CA GLU A 179 -12.15 15.04 124.80
C GLU A 179 -13.59 14.76 124.32
N VAL A 180 -14.47 15.76 124.48
CA VAL A 180 -15.85 15.71 123.99
C VAL A 180 -15.90 16.37 122.62
N LEU A 181 -16.14 15.57 121.59
CA LEU A 181 -16.27 16.06 120.22
C LEU A 181 -17.69 16.57 119.96
N GLU A 182 -17.82 17.81 119.47
CA GLU A 182 -19.09 18.41 119.09
C GLU A 182 -19.28 18.37 117.57
N MET A 183 -20.48 18.00 117.12
CA MET A 183 -20.83 17.83 115.71
C MET A 183 -22.12 18.59 115.38
N ASP A 184 -22.07 19.52 114.43
CA ASP A 184 -23.28 20.18 113.91
C ASP A 184 -24.03 19.28 112.92
N VAL A 185 -25.36 19.22 113.08
CA VAL A 185 -26.24 18.28 112.38
C VAL A 185 -27.36 19.05 111.66
N ALA A 186 -27.36 19.03 110.33
CA ALA A 186 -28.30 19.83 109.53
C ALA A 186 -29.67 19.16 109.31
N GLY A 187 -30.69 19.98 109.07
CA GLY A 187 -32.08 19.55 108.80
C GLY A 187 -32.35 19.00 107.39
N PRO A 188 -33.64 18.71 107.07
CA PRO A 188 -34.05 18.14 105.78
C PRO A 188 -34.09 19.16 104.61
N LEU A 189 -34.28 18.66 103.38
CA LEU A 189 -34.31 19.42 102.12
C LEU A 189 -35.27 18.74 101.12
N PHE A 190 -35.99 19.50 100.29
CA PHE A 190 -36.82 19.00 99.18
C PHE A 190 -36.57 19.80 97.89
N ARG A 191 -36.91 19.24 96.72
CA ARG A 191 -36.63 19.84 95.39
C ARG A 191 -37.76 19.64 94.38
N LEU A 192 -37.80 20.50 93.36
CA LEU A 192 -38.57 20.29 92.13
C LEU A 192 -37.73 19.58 91.05
N SER A 193 -38.41 18.76 90.24
CA SER A 193 -37.89 18.06 89.07
C SER A 193 -38.81 18.33 87.89
N VAL A 194 -38.29 18.95 86.83
CA VAL A 194 -39.00 19.20 85.57
C VAL A 194 -38.55 18.19 84.51
N ASP A 195 -39.51 17.57 83.83
CA ASP A 195 -39.29 16.55 82.80
C ASP A 195 -40.32 16.70 81.65
N PRO A 196 -39.90 16.78 80.36
CA PRO A 196 -38.52 16.95 79.91
C PRO A 196 -37.93 18.31 80.33
N ARG A 197 -36.61 18.37 80.47
CA ARG A 197 -35.89 19.61 80.87
C ARG A 197 -35.87 20.70 79.81
N GLU A 198 -35.92 20.33 78.55
CA GLU A 198 -35.91 21.25 77.40
C GLU A 198 -37.12 20.94 76.50
N PRO A 199 -38.35 21.24 76.97
CA PRO A 199 -39.57 20.89 76.24
C PRO A 199 -39.68 21.68 74.94
N ARG A 200 -40.56 21.21 74.05
CA ARG A 200 -40.94 21.92 72.83
C ARG A 200 -42.28 22.63 72.96
N VAL A 201 -42.53 23.58 72.07
CA VAL A 201 -43.83 24.29 72.03
C VAL A 201 -44.94 23.27 71.82
N GLY A 202 -45.89 23.21 72.75
CA GLY A 202 -46.98 22.24 72.77
C GLY A 202 -46.65 20.86 73.36
N GLU A 203 -45.43 20.61 73.82
CA GLU A 203 -45.04 19.37 74.50
C GLU A 203 -45.43 19.41 75.99
N GLU A 204 -45.84 18.27 76.55
CA GLU A 204 -46.23 18.20 77.97
C GLU A 204 -45.02 18.15 78.90
N VAL A 205 -44.99 19.10 79.83
CA VAL A 205 -44.03 19.29 80.90
C VAL A 205 -44.61 18.78 82.20
N ARG A 206 -43.90 17.87 82.86
CA ARG A 206 -44.21 17.31 84.18
C ARG A 206 -43.27 17.91 85.23
N ALA A 207 -43.80 18.72 86.15
CA ALA A 207 -43.07 19.21 87.30
C ALA A 207 -43.48 18.44 88.56
N SER A 208 -42.52 17.83 89.26
CA SER A 208 -42.74 16.89 90.37
C SER A 208 -41.80 17.16 91.55
N VAL A 209 -42.23 16.86 92.78
CA VAL A 209 -41.40 17.00 93.99
C VAL A 209 -40.57 15.73 94.25
N ARG A 210 -39.31 15.85 94.68
CA ARG A 210 -38.42 14.71 94.99
C ARG A 210 -37.66 14.82 96.33
N ASP A 211 -37.38 13.64 96.89
CA ASP A 211 -36.64 13.29 98.13
C ASP A 211 -37.24 13.80 99.47
N PHE A 212 -37.01 13.23 100.66
CA PHE A 212 -37.11 11.83 101.17
C PHE A 212 -37.08 11.89 102.72
N PRO A 213 -37.79 11.05 103.51
CA PRO A 213 -38.96 10.24 103.17
C PRO A 213 -40.27 11.04 103.39
N VAL A 214 -41.38 10.57 102.83
CA VAL A 214 -42.69 11.21 103.04
C VAL A 214 -43.18 10.95 104.47
N ARG A 215 -43.38 12.02 105.24
CA ARG A 215 -44.33 12.02 106.37
C ARG A 215 -45.71 12.38 105.82
N GLU A 216 -46.77 11.81 106.38
CA GLU A 216 -48.15 12.09 105.97
C GLU A 216 -48.68 13.46 106.46
N ASP A 217 -47.90 14.22 107.24
CA ASP A 217 -48.27 15.51 107.83
C ASP A 217 -47.68 16.74 107.10
N VAL A 218 -47.41 16.62 105.78
CA VAL A 218 -46.88 17.70 104.94
C VAL A 218 -47.80 17.98 103.73
N ASP A 219 -48.48 19.13 103.76
CA ASP A 219 -49.26 19.66 102.64
C ASP A 219 -48.34 20.28 101.58
N PHE A 220 -48.62 20.02 100.29
CA PHE A 220 -48.02 20.71 99.14
C PHE A 220 -49.06 21.57 98.41
N ARG A 221 -48.66 22.76 97.93
CA ARG A 221 -49.54 23.67 97.16
C ARG A 221 -48.81 24.31 95.99
N TRP A 222 -49.32 24.09 94.78
CA TRP A 222 -48.81 24.67 93.54
C TRP A 222 -49.26 26.12 93.34
N ALA A 223 -48.41 26.93 92.70
CA ALA A 223 -48.77 28.24 92.19
C ALA A 223 -49.57 28.16 90.88
N ALA A 224 -50.31 29.21 90.55
CA ALA A 224 -50.97 29.33 89.25
C ALA A 224 -49.93 29.53 88.13
N LEU A 225 -50.12 28.82 87.01
CA LEU A 225 -49.25 28.91 85.84
C LEU A 225 -49.42 30.23 85.07
N PRO A 226 -48.38 30.72 84.38
CA PRO A 226 -48.46 31.94 83.57
C PRO A 226 -49.27 31.74 82.27
N ARG A 227 -49.70 32.84 81.66
CA ARG A 227 -50.64 32.85 80.50
C ARG A 227 -50.14 32.14 79.23
N ASN A 228 -48.83 31.90 79.11
CA ASN A 228 -48.25 31.16 77.98
C ASN A 228 -48.13 29.65 78.26
N ALA A 229 -48.63 29.16 79.40
CA ALA A 229 -48.75 27.74 79.71
C ALA A 229 -50.22 27.35 79.90
N THR A 230 -50.63 26.20 79.37
CA THR A 230 -51.92 25.56 79.67
C THR A 230 -51.72 24.40 80.65
N LEU A 231 -52.47 24.42 81.75
CA LEU A 231 -52.56 23.30 82.69
C LEU A 231 -53.21 22.09 82.00
N VAL A 232 -52.54 20.94 82.06
CA VAL A 232 -53.09 19.63 81.64
C VAL A 232 -53.67 18.90 82.86
N ASN A 233 -52.93 18.84 83.96
CA ASN A 233 -53.33 18.15 85.18
C ASN A 233 -52.63 18.75 86.43
N VAL A 234 -53.26 18.67 87.59
CA VAL A 234 -52.66 19.03 88.88
C VAL A 234 -52.97 17.97 89.93
N GLY A 235 -51.94 17.48 90.59
CA GLY A 235 -52.01 16.56 91.72
C GLY A 235 -51.23 17.12 92.92
N GLU A 236 -51.30 16.39 94.04
CA GLU A 236 -50.72 16.82 95.31
C GLU A 236 -49.20 17.10 95.21
N LYS A 237 -48.45 16.19 94.56
CA LYS A 237 -46.97 16.24 94.47
C LYS A 237 -46.45 16.41 93.04
N GLU A 238 -47.34 16.66 92.07
CA GLU A 238 -47.03 16.77 90.63
C GLU A 238 -47.99 17.73 89.92
N ILE A 239 -47.51 18.48 88.92
CA ILE A 239 -48.32 19.30 88.00
C ILE A 239 -47.84 19.08 86.56
N THR A 240 -48.76 18.97 85.61
CA THR A 240 -48.48 18.77 84.18
C THR A 240 -49.08 19.89 83.36
N PHE A 241 -48.31 20.47 82.45
CA PHE A 241 -48.71 21.62 81.62
C PHE A 241 -47.94 21.64 80.30
N TYR A 242 -48.41 22.37 79.29
CA TYR A 242 -47.62 22.62 78.06
C TYR A 242 -47.49 24.12 77.78
N LEU A 243 -46.39 24.50 77.11
CA LEU A 243 -46.08 25.88 76.73
C LEU A 243 -46.60 26.22 75.33
N HIS A 244 -47.09 27.44 75.15
CA HIS A 244 -47.63 27.96 73.89
C HIS A 244 -46.59 28.64 73.00
N ASP A 245 -45.49 29.08 73.59
CA ASP A 245 -44.41 29.80 72.92
C ASP A 245 -43.06 29.51 73.59
N ASP A 246 -42.01 30.13 73.07
CA ASP A 246 -40.63 30.03 73.53
C ASP A 246 -40.28 31.00 74.66
N LYS A 247 -41.29 31.59 75.34
CA LYS A 247 -41.07 32.46 76.50
C LYS A 247 -41.00 31.64 77.79
N PRO A 248 -40.19 32.04 78.78
CA PRO A 248 -40.11 31.31 80.04
C PRO A 248 -41.41 31.33 80.85
N ALA A 249 -41.66 30.26 81.60
CA ALA A 249 -42.74 30.13 82.57
C ALA A 249 -42.21 29.64 83.92
N GLU A 250 -42.60 30.31 85.02
CA GLU A 250 -42.35 29.81 86.37
C GLU A 250 -43.38 28.73 86.75
N VAL A 251 -42.90 27.61 87.29
CA VAL A 251 -43.71 26.64 88.03
C VAL A 251 -43.16 26.50 89.45
N ALA A 252 -44.03 26.63 90.46
CA ALA A 252 -43.61 26.68 91.86
C ALA A 252 -44.56 25.95 92.81
N VAL A 253 -44.00 25.45 93.91
CA VAL A 253 -44.71 24.72 94.97
C VAL A 253 -44.23 25.16 96.35
N SER A 254 -45.14 25.21 97.31
CA SER A 254 -44.85 25.46 98.73
C SER A 254 -45.24 24.27 99.60
N ALA A 255 -44.47 23.98 100.65
CA ALA A 255 -44.69 22.87 101.57
C ALA A 255 -44.89 23.35 103.03
N ARG A 256 -45.80 22.73 103.78
CA ARG A 256 -46.18 23.16 105.15
C ARG A 256 -46.62 21.98 106.03
N MET A 257 -46.32 22.04 107.33
CA MET A 257 -46.86 21.10 108.33
C MET A 257 -48.08 21.70 109.05
N PRO A 258 -49.31 21.16 108.89
CA PRO A 258 -50.52 21.77 109.46
C PRO A 258 -50.54 21.86 110.99
N LEU A 259 -50.10 20.81 111.69
CA LEU A 259 -50.19 20.70 113.16
C LEU A 259 -49.04 21.37 113.91
N ALA A 260 -47.92 21.68 113.24
CA ALA A 260 -46.72 22.25 113.85
C ALA A 260 -46.53 23.76 113.60
N GLY A 261 -47.43 24.39 112.84
CA GLY A 261 -47.47 25.84 112.62
C GLY A 261 -46.32 26.45 111.81
N LYS A 262 -45.37 25.64 111.30
CA LYS A 262 -44.23 26.10 110.49
C LYS A 262 -44.39 25.72 109.02
N ASP A 263 -44.13 26.69 108.14
CA ASP A 263 -43.88 26.44 106.72
C ASP A 263 -42.48 25.81 106.54
N LEU A 264 -42.35 24.89 105.57
CA LEU A 264 -41.08 24.21 105.25
C LEU A 264 -40.32 24.89 104.10
N GLY A 265 -41.01 25.69 103.27
CA GLY A 265 -40.42 26.53 102.22
C GLY A 265 -41.21 26.55 100.91
N ARG A 266 -40.72 27.34 99.95
CA ARG A 266 -41.16 27.35 98.54
C ARG A 266 -39.99 26.95 97.65
N VAL A 267 -40.27 26.16 96.62
CA VAL A 267 -39.32 25.85 95.53
C VAL A 267 -39.98 26.25 94.21
N ALA A 268 -39.20 26.81 93.29
CA ALA A 268 -39.64 27.21 91.96
C ALA A 268 -38.65 26.70 90.91
N ALA A 269 -39.12 26.53 89.68
CA ALA A 269 -38.33 26.24 88.50
C ALA A 269 -38.85 27.08 87.32
N GLU A 270 -37.93 27.55 86.48
CA GLU A 270 -38.24 28.26 85.24
C GLU A 270 -38.14 27.27 84.07
N VAL A 271 -39.15 27.27 83.20
CA VAL A 271 -39.27 26.34 82.07
C VAL A 271 -39.49 27.13 80.79
N THR A 272 -38.61 26.92 79.80
CA THR A 272 -38.66 27.60 78.51
C THR A 272 -38.72 26.56 77.41
N ALA A 273 -39.76 26.61 76.57
CA ALA A 273 -39.90 25.69 75.46
C ALA A 273 -39.09 26.15 74.24
N ARG A 274 -38.79 25.21 73.34
CA ARG A 274 -38.17 25.51 72.03
C ARG A 274 -39.14 25.21 70.89
N PRO A 275 -39.17 26.02 69.81
CA PRO A 275 -39.90 25.64 68.60
C PRO A 275 -39.29 24.36 68.01
N TYR A 276 -40.10 23.62 67.27
CA TYR A 276 -39.62 22.53 66.41
C TYR A 276 -38.88 23.14 65.20
N PRO A 277 -37.68 22.66 64.85
CA PRO A 277 -37.01 23.10 63.65
C PRO A 277 -37.75 22.56 62.43
N VAL A 278 -37.95 23.42 61.43
CA VAL A 278 -38.59 23.07 60.16
C VAL A 278 -37.64 23.45 59.04
N GLU A 279 -37.08 22.43 58.39
CA GLU A 279 -36.22 22.60 57.22
C GLU A 279 -37.10 22.70 55.96
N VAL A 280 -36.95 23.76 55.19
CA VAL A 280 -37.57 23.87 53.86
C VAL A 280 -36.52 23.55 52.81
N SER A 281 -36.72 22.47 52.09
CA SER A 281 -35.81 22.01 51.04
C SER A 281 -36.45 22.11 49.66
N ASN A 282 -35.76 22.80 48.75
CA ASN A 282 -36.07 22.79 47.33
C ASN A 282 -35.69 21.41 46.75
N LYS A 283 -36.61 20.75 46.06
CA LYS A 283 -36.41 19.44 45.41
C LYS A 283 -36.20 19.54 43.89
N GLY A 284 -36.07 20.77 43.36
CA GLY A 284 -35.75 21.04 41.96
C GLY A 284 -36.95 21.45 41.10
N LEU A 285 -36.68 21.61 39.81
CA LEU A 285 -37.65 21.97 38.77
C LEU A 285 -38.68 20.85 38.54
N VAL A 286 -39.95 21.21 38.43
CA VAL A 286 -41.08 20.31 38.18
C VAL A 286 -41.62 20.52 36.76
N GLY A 287 -40.88 20.03 35.78
CA GLY A 287 -41.21 20.16 34.36
C GLY A 287 -40.01 19.82 33.47
N PRO A 288 -40.12 20.05 32.15
CA PRO A 288 -38.97 19.97 31.24
C PRO A 288 -37.95 21.06 31.59
N ARG A 289 -36.66 20.75 31.44
CA ARG A 289 -35.57 21.74 31.57
C ARG A 289 -35.69 22.83 30.50
N PRO A 290 -35.42 24.10 30.83
CA PRO A 290 -35.35 25.14 29.82
C PRO A 290 -34.14 24.92 28.89
N VAL A 291 -34.36 25.18 27.60
CA VAL A 291 -33.32 25.21 26.58
C VAL A 291 -32.97 26.67 26.30
N ILE A 292 -31.69 27.02 26.45
CA ILE A 292 -31.17 28.34 26.09
C ILE A 292 -30.22 28.26 24.90
N TRP A 293 -29.99 29.39 24.24
CA TRP A 293 -28.95 29.49 23.22
C TRP A 293 -27.60 29.82 23.83
N LYS A 294 -26.55 29.20 23.31
CA LYS A 294 -25.16 29.49 23.66
C LYS A 294 -24.32 29.55 22.39
N ASP A 295 -23.73 30.71 22.14
CA ASP A 295 -23.00 30.96 20.91
C ASP A 295 -21.79 30.01 20.77
N GLY A 296 -21.59 29.48 19.56
CA GLY A 296 -20.60 28.43 19.30
C GLY A 296 -20.93 27.05 19.90
N SER A 297 -22.11 26.87 20.51
CA SER A 297 -22.58 25.58 21.04
C SER A 297 -24.00 25.20 20.60
N GLY A 298 -24.83 26.16 20.23
CA GLY A 298 -26.23 25.94 19.85
C GLY A 298 -27.18 25.89 21.04
N PRO A 299 -28.27 25.10 20.98
CA PRO A 299 -29.18 24.93 22.10
C PRO A 299 -28.57 24.02 23.19
N GLU A 300 -28.60 24.45 24.45
CA GLU A 300 -28.25 23.63 25.61
C GLU A 300 -29.43 23.59 26.60
N GLU A 301 -29.81 22.37 27.03
CA GLU A 301 -30.62 22.18 28.23
C GLU A 301 -29.81 22.55 29.48
N ILE A 302 -30.39 23.33 30.38
CA ILE A 302 -29.74 23.73 31.64
C ILE A 302 -30.60 23.42 32.86
N ASP A 303 -29.93 23.07 33.96
CA ASP A 303 -30.59 22.70 35.22
C ASP A 303 -30.94 23.95 36.04
N ALA A 304 -31.88 24.73 35.50
CA ALA A 304 -32.29 26.04 36.00
C ALA A 304 -33.81 26.20 35.95
N VAL A 305 -34.37 27.04 36.81
CA VAL A 305 -35.82 27.33 36.80
C VAL A 305 -36.08 28.50 35.84
N PRO A 306 -36.95 28.34 34.83
CA PRO A 306 -37.31 29.43 33.93
C PRO A 306 -38.45 30.29 34.48
N GLU A 307 -38.61 31.46 33.87
CA GLU A 307 -39.84 32.25 33.88
C GLU A 307 -41.05 31.40 33.43
N GLY A 308 -42.08 31.33 34.26
CA GLY A 308 -43.22 30.40 34.11
C GLY A 308 -42.93 28.95 34.50
N GLY A 309 -41.72 28.64 35.00
CA GLY A 309 -41.34 27.34 35.55
C GLY A 309 -41.66 27.23 37.04
N ALA A 310 -41.73 26.00 37.56
CA ALA A 310 -42.14 25.73 38.93
C ALA A 310 -41.21 24.78 39.68
N VAL A 311 -41.01 25.04 40.98
CA VAL A 311 -40.23 24.21 41.90
C VAL A 311 -41.12 23.40 42.85
N LEU A 312 -40.61 22.27 43.33
CA LEU A 312 -41.21 21.55 44.46
C LEU A 312 -40.47 21.92 45.75
N LEU A 313 -41.14 22.60 46.66
CA LEU A 313 -40.61 22.84 48.01
C LEU A 313 -41.20 21.81 48.97
N ARG A 314 -40.41 21.36 49.93
CA ARG A 314 -40.82 20.41 50.96
C ARG A 314 -40.39 20.88 52.34
N ALA A 315 -41.34 20.92 53.27
CA ALA A 315 -41.10 21.11 54.69
C ALA A 315 -40.78 19.75 55.35
N ASP A 316 -39.74 19.72 56.18
CA ASP A 316 -39.39 18.56 57.00
C ASP A 316 -39.17 19.02 58.45
N ILE A 317 -39.91 18.42 59.38
CA ILE A 317 -39.95 18.75 60.81
C ILE A 317 -39.42 17.56 61.62
N ASN A 318 -38.47 17.80 62.52
CA ASN A 318 -37.74 16.74 63.23
C ASN A 318 -37.25 17.21 64.63
N PRO A 319 -37.58 16.54 65.75
CA PRO A 319 -38.48 15.39 65.86
C PRO A 319 -39.92 15.72 65.43
N MET A 320 -40.74 14.70 65.21
CA MET A 320 -42.16 14.89 64.93
C MET A 320 -42.89 15.40 66.19
N PRO A 321 -43.73 16.45 66.11
CA PRO A 321 -44.58 16.87 67.23
C PRO A 321 -45.56 15.78 67.67
N GLY A 322 -45.80 15.70 68.98
CA GLY A 322 -46.64 14.65 69.58
C GLY A 322 -48.15 14.76 69.29
N ASN A 323 -48.62 15.87 68.72
CA ASN A 323 -50.04 16.16 68.49
C ASN A 323 -50.40 16.29 67.00
N PRO A 324 -50.36 15.21 66.20
CA PRO A 324 -50.86 15.20 64.83
C PRO A 324 -52.40 15.31 64.78
N PRO A 325 -53.00 15.61 63.60
CA PRO A 325 -52.36 15.99 62.35
C PRO A 325 -51.68 17.36 62.42
N LEU A 326 -50.67 17.57 61.58
CA LEU A 326 -50.04 18.88 61.40
C LEU A 326 -50.61 19.59 60.17
N SER A 327 -50.83 20.89 60.26
CA SER A 327 -51.08 21.76 59.11
C SER A 327 -49.81 22.51 58.71
N PHE A 328 -49.64 22.74 57.41
CA PHE A 328 -48.50 23.46 56.83
C PHE A 328 -49.04 24.68 56.08
N VAL A 329 -48.86 25.87 56.65
CA VAL A 329 -49.35 27.13 56.09
C VAL A 329 -48.19 27.85 55.40
N TRP A 330 -48.19 27.79 54.07
CA TRP A 330 -47.15 28.41 53.25
C TRP A 330 -47.47 29.88 52.94
N ARG A 331 -46.47 30.75 53.06
CA ARG A 331 -46.50 32.13 52.55
C ARG A 331 -45.43 32.29 51.48
N LEU A 332 -45.87 32.72 50.30
CA LEU A 332 -45.03 32.87 49.12
C LEU A 332 -44.75 34.35 48.84
N PRO A 333 -43.59 34.71 48.28
CA PRO A 333 -43.24 36.09 47.95
C PRO A 333 -43.95 36.58 46.67
N PRO A 334 -44.09 37.91 46.49
CA PRO A 334 -44.56 38.49 45.22
C PRO A 334 -43.73 38.02 44.02
N GLY A 335 -44.35 37.86 42.86
CA GLY A 335 -43.71 37.27 41.66
C GLY A 335 -43.70 35.74 41.65
N THR A 336 -44.34 35.09 42.63
CA THR A 336 -44.56 33.63 42.64
C THR A 336 -46.03 33.28 42.82
N ARG A 337 -46.38 32.06 42.40
CA ARG A 337 -47.75 31.54 42.36
C ARG A 337 -47.76 30.12 42.90
N LEU A 338 -48.69 29.81 43.80
CA LEU A 338 -48.93 28.43 44.19
C LEU A 338 -49.66 27.69 43.05
N GLU A 339 -49.16 26.53 42.64
CA GLU A 339 -49.83 25.65 41.68
C GLU A 339 -50.51 24.44 42.33
N ALA A 340 -49.94 23.92 43.42
CA ALA A 340 -50.52 22.78 44.17
C ALA A 340 -49.98 22.69 45.61
N GLY A 341 -50.79 22.11 46.51
CA GLY A 341 -50.34 21.66 47.84
C GLY A 341 -50.56 22.63 49.00
N GLU A 342 -51.49 23.59 48.89
CA GLU A 342 -51.67 24.76 49.78
C GLU A 342 -51.57 24.51 51.30
N SER A 343 -52.10 23.38 51.79
CA SER A 343 -52.08 23.01 53.23
C SER A 343 -51.12 21.85 53.55
N GLY A 344 -50.29 21.44 52.59
CA GLY A 344 -49.51 20.21 52.60
C GLY A 344 -48.03 20.37 52.94
N ARG A 345 -47.40 19.26 53.33
CA ARG A 345 -45.95 19.17 53.61
C ARG A 345 -45.07 19.48 52.38
N GLN A 346 -45.65 19.47 51.18
CA GLN A 346 -45.00 19.81 49.92
C GLN A 346 -45.88 20.78 49.12
N VAL A 347 -45.28 21.80 48.51
CA VAL A 347 -45.94 22.74 47.61
C VAL A 347 -45.23 22.84 46.27
N LYS A 348 -46.01 22.96 45.19
CA LYS A 348 -45.52 23.31 43.87
C LYS A 348 -45.68 24.82 43.68
N VAL A 349 -44.57 25.54 43.45
CA VAL A 349 -44.53 27.00 43.35
C VAL A 349 -43.97 27.42 42.01
N ALA A 350 -44.75 28.13 41.21
CA ALA A 350 -44.32 28.73 39.95
C ALA A 350 -43.70 30.11 40.15
N CYS A 351 -42.72 30.44 39.33
CA CYS A 351 -42.06 31.74 39.26
C CYS A 351 -42.62 32.53 38.07
N ASP A 352 -43.34 33.62 38.31
CA ASP A 352 -43.90 34.44 37.23
C ASP A 352 -42.84 35.35 36.60
N THR A 353 -41.70 35.57 37.27
CA THR A 353 -40.55 36.37 36.79
C THR A 353 -39.21 35.71 37.12
N VAL A 354 -38.13 36.19 36.48
CA VAL A 354 -36.74 35.90 36.89
C VAL A 354 -36.43 36.64 38.21
N GLY A 355 -35.80 35.96 39.18
CA GLY A 355 -35.48 36.51 40.49
C GLY A 355 -35.20 35.45 41.56
N ASP A 356 -34.69 35.90 42.71
CA ASP A 356 -34.51 35.09 43.93
C ASP A 356 -35.78 35.19 44.82
N TYR A 357 -36.20 34.05 45.36
CA TYR A 357 -37.45 33.91 46.11
C TYR A 357 -37.24 33.14 47.43
N THR A 358 -37.84 33.65 48.51
CA THR A 358 -37.88 32.97 49.82
C THR A 358 -39.32 32.62 50.17
N ALA A 359 -39.63 31.33 50.25
CA ALA A 359 -40.91 30.85 50.78
C ALA A 359 -40.79 30.58 52.29
N VAL A 360 -41.84 30.90 53.03
CA VAL A 360 -41.95 30.66 54.47
C VAL A 360 -43.05 29.63 54.72
N VAL A 361 -42.84 28.71 55.67
CA VAL A 361 -43.88 27.80 56.16
C VAL A 361 -44.05 27.93 57.67
N GLU A 362 -45.29 28.11 58.11
CA GLU A 362 -45.69 27.90 59.51
C GLU A 362 -46.25 26.49 59.65
N VAL A 363 -45.78 25.74 60.63
CA VAL A 363 -46.28 24.39 60.96
C VAL A 363 -47.05 24.47 62.26
N ARG A 364 -48.30 24.01 62.24
CA ARG A 364 -49.17 24.02 63.41
C ARG A 364 -49.69 22.62 63.73
N ASP A 365 -49.97 22.38 65.00
CA ASP A 365 -50.53 21.11 65.47
C ASP A 365 -52.07 21.08 65.39
N SER A 366 -52.68 20.00 65.87
CA SER A 366 -54.13 19.80 65.88
C SER A 366 -54.91 20.77 66.80
N ARG A 367 -54.23 21.65 67.54
CA ARG A 367 -54.79 22.70 68.41
C ARG A 367 -54.65 24.10 67.81
N ASP A 368 -54.24 24.20 66.53
CA ASP A 368 -53.78 25.43 65.84
C ASP A 368 -52.58 26.11 66.53
N LEU A 369 -51.82 25.37 67.35
CA LEU A 369 -50.64 25.92 68.02
C LEU A 369 -49.45 25.97 67.06
N LEU A 370 -48.78 27.12 66.96
CA LEU A 370 -47.59 27.30 66.14
C LEU A 370 -46.39 26.55 66.74
N VAL A 371 -46.20 25.30 66.32
CA VAL A 371 -45.12 24.44 66.81
C VAL A 371 -43.78 24.72 66.14
N GLY A 372 -43.74 25.26 64.91
CA GLY A 372 -42.49 25.61 64.23
C GLY A 372 -42.66 26.49 62.99
N ARG A 373 -41.57 27.11 62.55
CA ARG A 373 -41.48 27.89 61.31
C ARG A 373 -40.20 27.53 60.56
N GLY A 374 -40.29 27.46 59.23
CA GLY A 374 -39.17 27.20 58.34
C GLY A 374 -39.18 28.14 57.15
N GLU A 375 -38.01 28.38 56.56
CA GLU A 375 -37.84 29.25 55.38
C GLU A 375 -36.91 28.58 54.39
N GLY A 376 -37.16 28.74 53.09
CA GLY A 376 -36.38 28.09 52.05
C GLY A 376 -36.34 28.91 50.76
N THR A 377 -35.18 28.92 50.12
CA THR A 377 -34.88 29.76 48.96
C THR A 377 -34.83 28.98 47.65
N PHE A 378 -35.19 29.65 46.57
CA PHE A 378 -35.11 29.17 45.19
C PHE A 378 -35.00 30.36 44.25
N ALA A 379 -34.47 30.16 43.04
CA ALA A 379 -34.29 31.22 42.06
C ALA A 379 -34.78 30.80 40.68
N ALA A 380 -35.47 31.70 39.98
CA ALA A 380 -35.68 31.60 38.54
C ALA A 380 -34.63 32.45 37.83
N THR A 381 -33.88 31.85 36.92
CA THR A 381 -32.66 32.45 36.32
C THR A 381 -32.67 32.49 34.80
N VAL A 382 -33.69 31.92 34.14
CA VAL A 382 -33.83 31.90 32.67
C VAL A 382 -35.05 32.70 32.25
N SER A 383 -34.83 33.77 31.49
CA SER A 383 -35.93 34.61 30.98
C SER A 383 -36.67 33.93 29.83
N ARG A 384 -37.91 34.38 29.58
CA ARG A 384 -38.66 33.96 28.41
C ARG A 384 -37.96 34.32 27.10
N ALA A 385 -37.29 35.47 27.05
CA ALA A 385 -36.56 35.94 25.88
C ALA A 385 -35.41 35.00 25.49
N ASP A 386 -34.74 34.35 26.45
CA ASP A 386 -33.61 33.44 26.18
C ASP A 386 -34.05 32.10 25.60
N MET A 387 -35.20 31.58 26.05
CA MET A 387 -35.84 30.40 25.46
C MET A 387 -36.38 30.67 24.05
N ASP A 388 -36.93 31.87 23.81
CA ASP A 388 -37.42 32.25 22.48
C ASP A 388 -36.28 32.58 21.49
N ARG A 389 -35.16 33.13 21.98
CA ARG A 389 -33.88 33.25 21.26
C ARG A 389 -33.34 31.87 20.83
N ALA A 390 -33.40 30.88 21.73
CA ALA A 390 -32.99 29.51 21.44
C ALA A 390 -33.82 28.87 20.32
N ARG A 391 -35.15 29.04 20.38
CA ARG A 391 -36.07 28.57 19.32
C ARG A 391 -35.83 29.27 17.98
N HIS A 392 -35.62 30.59 17.98
CA HIS A 392 -35.33 31.36 16.77
C HIS A 392 -34.04 30.88 16.09
N ASN A 393 -32.93 30.82 16.83
CA ASN A 393 -31.63 30.46 16.27
C ASN A 393 -31.60 29.00 15.80
N ALA A 394 -32.25 28.07 16.51
CA ALA A 394 -32.39 26.68 16.08
C ALA A 394 -33.20 26.56 14.77
N ALA A 395 -34.29 27.31 14.62
CA ALA A 395 -35.06 27.37 13.37
C ALA A 395 -34.24 27.98 12.22
N GLN A 396 -33.38 28.98 12.51
CA GLN A 396 -32.47 29.56 11.53
C GLN A 396 -31.39 28.56 11.09
N THR A 397 -30.84 27.73 11.99
CA THR A 397 -29.93 26.63 11.62
C THR A 397 -30.62 25.68 10.65
N ALA A 398 -31.81 25.17 11.01
CA ALA A 398 -32.56 24.24 10.16
C ALA A 398 -32.88 24.84 8.77
N ARG A 399 -33.24 26.12 8.71
CA ARG A 399 -33.44 26.84 7.45
C ARG A 399 -32.17 26.88 6.61
N LEU A 400 -31.01 27.24 7.18
CA LEU A 400 -29.74 27.30 6.45
C LEU A 400 -29.30 25.92 5.96
N THR A 401 -29.43 24.86 6.77
CA THR A 401 -29.16 23.48 6.33
C THR A 401 -30.05 23.08 5.14
N ALA A 402 -31.35 23.36 5.22
CA ALA A 402 -32.29 23.09 4.12
C ALA A 402 -32.05 23.98 2.88
N GLU A 403 -31.44 25.15 3.03
CA GLU A 403 -31.03 26.03 1.93
C GLU A 403 -29.75 25.51 1.24
N ALA A 404 -28.75 25.06 2.01
CA ALA A 404 -27.56 24.39 1.50
C ALA A 404 -27.91 23.13 0.69
N VAL A 405 -28.81 22.27 1.18
CA VAL A 405 -29.27 21.07 0.43
C VAL A 405 -29.96 21.45 -0.89
N ARG A 406 -30.73 22.54 -0.91
CA ARG A 406 -31.38 23.03 -2.14
C ARG A 406 -30.40 23.62 -3.15
N LEU A 407 -29.34 24.29 -2.69
CA LEU A 407 -28.24 24.78 -3.53
C LEU A 407 -27.43 23.59 -4.08
N TRP A 408 -27.11 22.60 -3.25
CA TRP A 408 -26.40 21.38 -3.66
C TRP A 408 -27.15 20.67 -4.79
N ASN A 409 -28.45 20.44 -4.63
CA ASN A 409 -29.29 19.76 -5.61
C ASN A 409 -29.51 20.54 -6.93
N ARG A 410 -29.02 21.78 -7.03
CA ARG A 410 -28.99 22.61 -8.25
C ARG A 410 -27.60 22.68 -8.91
N GLY A 411 -26.59 22.00 -8.33
CA GLY A 411 -25.20 22.14 -8.76
C GLY A 411 -24.51 23.42 -8.29
N GLU A 412 -25.14 24.22 -7.41
CA GLU A 412 -24.58 25.45 -6.83
C GLU A 412 -23.59 25.13 -5.69
N VAL A 413 -22.63 24.22 -5.96
CA VAL A 413 -21.79 23.51 -4.98
C VAL A 413 -21.04 24.42 -4.00
N GLU A 414 -20.32 25.44 -4.47
CA GLU A 414 -19.59 26.35 -3.57
C GLU A 414 -20.57 27.07 -2.63
N GLN A 415 -21.68 27.62 -3.15
CA GLN A 415 -22.70 28.30 -2.34
C GLN A 415 -23.37 27.36 -1.33
N ALA A 416 -23.56 26.09 -1.70
CA ALA A 416 -24.10 25.06 -0.81
C ALA A 416 -23.15 24.81 0.37
N VAL A 417 -21.86 24.59 0.11
CA VAL A 417 -20.83 24.41 1.15
C VAL A 417 -20.73 25.64 2.05
N ASP A 418 -20.72 26.84 1.47
CA ASP A 418 -20.70 28.11 2.19
C ASP A 418 -21.91 28.30 3.13
N THR A 419 -23.08 27.83 2.69
CA THR A 419 -24.34 27.91 3.45
C THR A 419 -24.40 26.85 4.55
N ALA A 420 -23.90 25.64 4.27
CA ALA A 420 -23.74 24.58 5.27
C ALA A 420 -22.70 24.97 6.33
N ALA A 421 -21.60 25.61 5.94
CA ALA A 421 -20.59 26.14 6.86
C ALA A 421 -21.19 27.17 7.83
N LYS A 422 -22.03 28.09 7.32
CA LYS A 422 -22.77 29.07 8.15
C LYS A 422 -23.74 28.37 9.12
N ALA A 423 -24.46 27.34 8.68
CA ALA A 423 -25.35 26.56 9.54
C ALA A 423 -24.57 25.81 10.65
N ALA A 424 -23.48 25.15 10.30
CA ALA A 424 -22.62 24.39 11.20
C ALA A 424 -21.87 25.28 12.19
N ALA A 425 -21.37 26.44 11.76
CA ALA A 425 -20.73 27.41 12.66
C ALA A 425 -21.71 28.00 13.69
N MET A 426 -22.98 28.20 13.29
CA MET A 426 -24.02 28.70 14.18
C MET A 426 -24.46 27.66 15.21
N ASN A 427 -24.54 26.37 14.83
CA ASN A 427 -24.81 25.27 15.77
C ASN A 427 -23.87 24.06 15.52
N PRO A 428 -22.65 24.07 16.09
CA PRO A 428 -21.67 23.00 15.87
C PRO A 428 -22.09 21.63 16.43
N LYS A 429 -23.10 21.57 17.30
CA LYS A 429 -23.65 20.33 17.86
C LYS A 429 -24.82 19.76 17.06
N SER A 430 -25.33 20.49 16.05
CA SER A 430 -26.35 19.95 15.14
C SER A 430 -25.73 18.85 14.28
N VAL A 431 -26.17 17.61 14.51
CA VAL A 431 -25.77 16.44 13.71
C VAL A 431 -26.04 16.68 12.23
N ASP A 432 -27.19 17.29 11.90
CA ASP A 432 -27.59 17.60 10.53
C ASP A 432 -26.71 18.68 9.91
N ALA A 433 -26.56 19.85 10.56
CA ALA A 433 -25.81 20.97 9.97
C ALA A 433 -24.30 20.64 9.85
N ALA A 434 -23.70 20.06 10.89
CA ALA A 434 -22.30 19.63 10.87
C ALA A 434 -22.09 18.35 10.05
N GLY A 435 -23.13 17.55 9.81
CA GLY A 435 -23.11 16.39 8.92
C GLY A 435 -23.12 16.81 7.45
N GLU A 436 -24.12 17.60 7.04
CA GLU A 436 -24.26 18.14 5.69
C GLU A 436 -23.03 18.97 5.29
N TYR A 437 -22.52 19.85 6.17
CA TYR A 437 -21.29 20.61 5.90
C TYR A 437 -20.09 19.70 5.63
N ARG A 438 -19.83 18.71 6.49
CA ARG A 438 -18.70 17.78 6.30
C ARG A 438 -18.86 16.95 5.03
N ARG A 439 -20.07 16.50 4.69
CA ARG A 439 -20.31 15.77 3.44
C ARG A 439 -20.04 16.66 2.23
N MET A 440 -20.72 17.81 2.14
CA MET A 440 -20.60 18.72 0.99
C MET A 440 -19.17 19.25 0.81
N ALA A 441 -18.44 19.53 1.89
CA ALA A 441 -17.05 19.99 1.81
C ALA A 441 -16.12 18.91 1.24
N ALA A 442 -16.24 17.66 1.70
CA ALA A 442 -15.45 16.53 1.19
C ALA A 442 -15.85 16.16 -0.25
N ASP A 443 -17.15 16.14 -0.56
CA ASP A 443 -17.66 15.87 -1.90
C ASP A 443 -17.23 16.96 -2.90
N ARG A 444 -17.14 18.23 -2.49
CA ARG A 444 -16.59 19.34 -3.28
C ARG A 444 -15.11 19.13 -3.62
N GLU A 445 -14.29 18.73 -2.64
CA GLU A 445 -12.87 18.46 -2.86
C GLU A 445 -12.66 17.24 -3.76
N ARG A 446 -13.49 16.20 -3.60
CA ARG A 446 -13.51 15.04 -4.49
C ARG A 446 -13.97 15.40 -5.91
N LEU A 447 -14.98 16.25 -6.07
CA LEU A 447 -15.39 16.78 -7.39
C LEU A 447 -14.24 17.56 -8.05
N ALA A 448 -13.48 18.36 -7.30
CA ALA A 448 -12.35 19.10 -7.83
C ALA A 448 -11.22 18.17 -8.32
N ASP A 449 -10.86 17.14 -7.55
CA ASP A 449 -9.88 16.11 -7.96
C ASP A 449 -10.33 15.35 -9.21
N ILE A 450 -11.57 14.84 -9.22
CA ILE A 450 -12.11 14.06 -10.34
C ILE A 450 -12.16 14.90 -11.63
N LEU A 451 -12.61 16.16 -11.56
CA LEU A 451 -12.61 17.05 -12.73
C LEU A 451 -11.20 17.43 -13.18
N HIS A 452 -10.24 17.62 -12.26
CA HIS A 452 -8.85 17.88 -12.63
C HIS A 452 -8.24 16.70 -13.39
N ARG A 453 -8.43 15.48 -12.90
CA ARG A 453 -7.99 14.24 -13.55
C ARG A 453 -8.73 13.99 -14.87
N ALA A 454 -10.02 14.33 -14.96
CA ALA A 454 -10.78 14.27 -16.21
C ALA A 454 -10.23 15.23 -17.27
N ASP A 455 -9.82 16.45 -16.88
CA ASP A 455 -9.18 17.40 -17.79
C ASP A 455 -7.75 16.97 -18.18
N GLU A 456 -7.00 16.36 -17.26
CA GLU A 456 -5.69 15.75 -17.55
C GLU A 456 -5.82 14.65 -18.62
N HIS A 457 -6.77 13.73 -18.47
CA HIS A 457 -7.05 12.71 -19.49
C HIS A 457 -7.58 13.30 -20.80
N LEU A 458 -8.42 14.33 -20.74
CA LEU A 458 -8.90 15.07 -21.92
C LEU A 458 -7.75 15.77 -22.66
N SER A 459 -6.76 16.32 -21.95
CA SER A 459 -5.56 16.93 -22.55
C SER A 459 -4.65 15.94 -23.29
N ARG A 460 -4.86 14.63 -23.08
CA ARG A 460 -4.17 13.51 -23.74
C ARG A 460 -5.08 12.75 -24.71
N ASP A 461 -6.27 13.29 -25.02
CA ASP A 461 -7.31 12.66 -25.84
C ASP A 461 -7.79 11.28 -25.35
N GLU A 462 -7.60 10.97 -24.07
CA GLU A 462 -8.00 9.70 -23.44
C GLU A 462 -9.50 9.69 -23.08
N PHE A 463 -10.36 9.97 -24.06
CA PHE A 463 -11.79 10.27 -23.89
C PHE A 463 -12.53 9.28 -23.00
N SER A 464 -12.31 7.97 -23.15
CA SER A 464 -12.99 6.94 -22.35
C SER A 464 -12.67 7.03 -20.86
N LYS A 465 -11.47 7.48 -20.47
CA LYS A 465 -11.09 7.71 -19.07
C LYS A 465 -11.73 8.99 -18.54
N ALA A 466 -11.71 10.05 -19.36
CA ALA A 466 -12.34 11.32 -19.01
C ALA A 466 -13.87 11.16 -18.82
N VAL A 467 -14.55 10.40 -19.68
CA VAL A 467 -16.00 10.08 -19.51
C VAL A 467 -16.24 9.33 -18.20
N ALA A 468 -15.49 8.26 -17.91
CA ALA A 468 -15.68 7.48 -16.67
C ALA A 468 -15.47 8.31 -15.39
N LEU A 469 -14.61 9.34 -15.43
CA LEU A 469 -14.45 10.30 -14.34
C LEU A 469 -15.58 11.32 -14.29
N LEU A 470 -16.10 11.80 -15.43
CA LEU A 470 -17.29 12.66 -15.46
C LEU A 470 -18.54 11.92 -14.95
N ASP A 471 -18.66 10.62 -15.22
CA ASP A 471 -19.68 9.75 -14.63
C ASP A 471 -19.50 9.60 -13.10
N GLU A 472 -18.25 9.45 -12.61
CA GLU A 472 -17.94 9.42 -11.17
C GLU A 472 -18.33 10.75 -10.48
N ALA A 473 -18.00 11.89 -11.11
CA ALA A 473 -18.42 13.22 -10.65
C ALA A 473 -19.96 13.38 -10.70
N GLY A 474 -20.61 12.85 -11.72
CA GLY A 474 -22.07 12.84 -11.86
C GLY A 474 -22.77 12.06 -10.75
N GLY A 475 -22.14 10.98 -10.27
CA GLY A 475 -22.57 10.22 -9.09
C GLY A 475 -22.47 10.97 -7.75
N ILE A 476 -21.69 12.06 -7.70
CA ILE A 476 -21.61 12.97 -6.54
C ILE A 476 -22.59 14.14 -6.72
N ASN A 477 -22.55 14.82 -7.88
CA ASN A 477 -23.46 15.91 -8.21
C ASN A 477 -23.56 16.14 -9.73
N GLY A 478 -24.48 15.42 -10.39
CA GLY A 478 -24.73 15.53 -11.84
C GLY A 478 -25.27 16.88 -12.34
N GLN A 479 -25.52 17.87 -11.48
CA GLN A 479 -25.82 19.26 -11.91
C GLN A 479 -24.61 20.20 -11.79
N TYR A 480 -23.47 19.74 -11.28
CA TYR A 480 -22.31 20.59 -11.08
C TYR A 480 -21.72 21.07 -12.42
N GLY A 481 -21.72 22.39 -12.64
CA GLY A 481 -21.41 23.00 -13.94
C GLY A 481 -20.02 22.68 -14.52
N GLY A 482 -19.06 22.27 -13.68
CA GLY A 482 -17.75 21.80 -14.13
C GLY A 482 -17.82 20.56 -15.03
N ILE A 483 -18.78 19.65 -14.79
CA ILE A 483 -19.01 18.46 -15.62
C ILE A 483 -19.42 18.89 -17.04
N ALA A 484 -20.47 19.70 -17.15
CA ALA A 484 -20.99 20.21 -18.43
C ALA A 484 -20.01 21.14 -19.18
N ALA A 485 -19.02 21.71 -18.50
CA ALA A 485 -17.92 22.42 -19.12
C ALA A 485 -16.91 21.46 -19.78
N LEU A 486 -16.45 20.43 -19.05
CA LEU A 486 -15.51 19.44 -19.57
C LEU A 486 -16.12 18.57 -20.68
N GLU A 487 -17.38 18.16 -20.56
CA GLU A 487 -18.08 17.49 -21.67
C GLU A 487 -18.08 18.31 -22.98
N ARG A 488 -18.26 19.63 -22.85
CA ARG A 488 -18.33 20.53 -24.02
C ARG A 488 -16.97 20.63 -24.69
N ARG A 489 -15.92 20.88 -23.89
CA ARG A 489 -14.52 20.85 -24.33
C ARG A 489 -14.14 19.50 -24.95
N MET A 490 -14.69 18.40 -24.43
CA MET A 490 -14.53 17.06 -25.00
C MET A 490 -15.19 16.91 -26.37
N ARG A 491 -16.43 17.36 -26.54
CA ARG A 491 -17.12 17.37 -27.85
C ARG A 491 -16.34 18.22 -28.86
N GLU A 492 -15.96 19.43 -28.47
CA GLU A 492 -15.16 20.36 -29.28
C GLU A 492 -13.81 19.75 -29.70
N ARG A 493 -13.09 19.07 -28.78
CA ARG A 493 -11.82 18.39 -29.08
C ARG A 493 -12.01 17.20 -30.04
N ARG A 494 -13.05 16.37 -29.84
CA ARG A 494 -13.38 15.27 -30.75
C ARG A 494 -13.75 15.77 -32.16
N ASP A 495 -14.46 16.90 -32.24
CA ASP A 495 -14.79 17.56 -33.51
C ASP A 495 -13.57 18.16 -34.21
N VAL A 496 -12.49 18.50 -33.49
CA VAL A 496 -11.20 18.91 -34.08
C VAL A 496 -10.47 17.67 -34.63
N LEU A 497 -10.33 16.61 -33.83
CA LEU A 497 -9.67 15.37 -34.26
C LEU A 497 -10.34 14.73 -35.48
N ALA A 498 -11.68 14.66 -35.51
CA ALA A 498 -12.40 14.12 -36.66
C ALA A 498 -12.15 14.90 -37.97
N LYS A 499 -11.90 16.22 -37.88
CA LYS A 499 -11.51 17.05 -39.04
C LYS A 499 -10.04 16.81 -39.42
N VAL A 500 -9.16 16.62 -38.44
CA VAL A 500 -7.75 16.25 -38.66
C VAL A 500 -7.66 14.89 -39.37
N ASP A 501 -8.36 13.86 -38.90
CA ASP A 501 -8.40 12.53 -39.51
C ASP A 501 -8.92 12.58 -40.96
N ALA A 502 -10.00 13.33 -41.22
CA ALA A 502 -10.53 13.52 -42.57
C ALA A 502 -9.51 14.19 -43.52
N LEU A 503 -8.74 15.15 -43.02
CA LEU A 503 -7.67 15.81 -43.79
C LEU A 503 -6.44 14.91 -43.99
N LEU A 504 -6.10 14.05 -43.04
CA LEU A 504 -5.02 13.05 -43.18
C LEU A 504 -5.40 11.94 -44.17
N ALA A 505 -6.65 11.48 -44.16
CA ALA A 505 -7.19 10.53 -45.13
C ALA A 505 -7.24 11.13 -46.54
N SER A 506 -7.75 12.37 -46.67
CA SER A 506 -7.73 13.12 -47.93
C SER A 506 -6.31 13.34 -48.46
N SER A 507 -5.36 13.67 -47.58
CA SER A 507 -3.93 13.78 -47.91
C SER A 507 -3.35 12.48 -48.47
N GLY A 508 -3.65 11.34 -47.84
CA GLY A 508 -3.26 10.01 -48.34
C GLY A 508 -3.81 9.73 -49.74
N GLN A 509 -5.09 10.01 -49.96
CA GLN A 509 -5.74 9.84 -51.27
C GLN A 509 -5.12 10.75 -52.35
N SER A 510 -4.87 12.04 -52.05
CA SER A 510 -4.15 12.94 -52.97
C SER A 510 -2.76 12.42 -53.32
N TRP A 511 -2.02 11.89 -52.34
CA TRP A 511 -0.68 11.32 -52.58
C TRP A 511 -0.77 10.09 -53.48
N GLU A 512 -1.66 9.14 -53.17
CA GLU A 512 -1.87 7.94 -53.98
C GLU A 512 -2.43 8.24 -55.38
N ALA A 513 -3.08 9.39 -55.59
CA ALA A 513 -3.50 9.88 -56.91
C ALA A 513 -2.37 10.56 -57.71
N GLY A 514 -1.30 11.01 -57.04
CA GLY A 514 -0.19 11.76 -57.63
C GLY A 514 -0.26 13.28 -57.44
N ASP A 515 -1.27 13.81 -56.76
CA ASP A 515 -1.34 15.22 -56.31
C ASP A 515 -0.52 15.41 -55.03
N VAL A 516 0.80 15.31 -55.18
CA VAL A 516 1.80 15.47 -54.11
C VAL A 516 1.67 16.81 -53.39
N GLU A 517 1.34 17.89 -54.11
CA GLU A 517 1.20 19.22 -53.55
C GLU A 517 -0.14 19.42 -52.81
N GLY A 518 -1.24 18.85 -53.32
CA GLY A 518 -2.50 18.79 -52.57
C GLY A 518 -2.41 17.93 -51.32
N ALA A 519 -1.71 16.80 -51.39
CA ALA A 519 -1.43 15.95 -50.23
C ALA A 519 -0.70 16.73 -49.13
N VAL A 520 0.37 17.46 -49.48
CA VAL A 520 1.12 18.30 -48.54
C VAL A 520 0.27 19.44 -47.98
N ARG A 521 -0.56 20.11 -48.80
CA ARG A 521 -1.50 21.15 -48.32
C ARG A 521 -2.53 20.59 -47.34
N ALA A 522 -3.09 19.41 -47.58
CA ALA A 522 -4.07 18.80 -46.69
C ALA A 522 -3.50 18.50 -45.29
N VAL A 523 -2.25 18.02 -45.17
CA VAL A 523 -1.60 17.86 -43.86
C VAL A 523 -1.29 19.22 -43.20
N GLN A 524 -0.96 20.25 -43.98
CA GLN A 524 -0.79 21.60 -43.44
C GLN A 524 -2.11 22.17 -42.88
N SER A 525 -3.24 21.90 -43.53
CA SER A 525 -4.57 22.22 -43.00
C SER A 525 -4.89 21.44 -41.73
N ALA A 526 -4.50 20.16 -41.64
CA ALA A 526 -4.66 19.36 -40.43
C ALA A 526 -3.86 19.95 -39.25
N LEU A 527 -2.59 20.31 -39.50
CA LEU A 527 -1.71 20.96 -38.51
C LEU A 527 -2.11 22.41 -38.18
N ALA A 528 -2.99 23.03 -38.97
CA ALA A 528 -3.59 24.33 -38.63
C ALA A 528 -4.80 24.19 -37.69
N LEU A 529 -5.44 23.01 -37.64
CA LEU A 529 -6.48 22.67 -36.66
C LEU A 529 -5.89 22.12 -35.36
N ASP A 530 -4.82 21.32 -35.45
CA ASP A 530 -4.05 20.85 -34.31
C ASP A 530 -2.53 20.89 -34.59
N PRO A 531 -1.84 21.96 -34.15
CA PRO A 531 -0.39 22.09 -34.30
C PRO A 531 0.44 21.04 -33.53
N GLY A 532 -0.15 20.35 -32.55
CA GLY A 532 0.51 19.33 -31.74
C GLY A 532 0.38 17.90 -32.30
N HIS A 533 -0.39 17.69 -33.36
CA HIS A 533 -0.77 16.36 -33.81
C HIS A 533 0.39 15.57 -34.44
N GLU A 534 1.04 14.71 -33.63
CA GLU A 534 2.30 14.02 -33.98
C GLU A 534 2.23 13.24 -35.30
N THR A 535 1.14 12.51 -35.55
CA THR A 535 0.97 11.72 -36.78
C THR A 535 0.86 12.61 -38.03
N ALA A 536 0.26 13.79 -37.89
CA ALA A 536 0.19 14.79 -38.96
C ALA A 536 1.58 15.41 -39.21
N ALA A 537 2.31 15.76 -38.14
CA ALA A 537 3.68 16.26 -38.26
C ALA A 537 4.59 15.24 -38.97
N ALA A 538 4.50 13.96 -38.58
CA ALA A 538 5.25 12.87 -39.19
C ALA A 538 4.81 12.55 -40.64
N GLN A 539 3.53 12.69 -40.98
CA GLN A 539 3.05 12.56 -42.36
C GLN A 539 3.56 13.72 -43.24
N ARG A 540 3.46 14.96 -42.76
CA ARG A 540 3.99 16.15 -43.46
C ARG A 540 5.50 16.03 -43.71
N ALA A 541 6.27 15.62 -42.70
CA ALA A 541 7.72 15.45 -42.82
C ALA A 541 8.09 14.45 -43.93
N ARG A 542 7.45 13.27 -43.93
CA ARG A 542 7.66 12.22 -44.95
C ARG A 542 7.24 12.67 -46.35
N MET A 543 6.11 13.38 -46.48
CA MET A 543 5.63 13.86 -47.78
C MET A 543 6.52 14.98 -48.37
N VAL A 544 7.03 15.89 -47.54
CA VAL A 544 7.96 16.95 -47.98
C VAL A 544 9.31 16.36 -48.39
N ASP A 545 9.91 15.50 -47.57
CA ASP A 545 11.16 14.79 -47.91
C ASP A 545 11.01 13.96 -49.19
N GLY A 546 9.91 13.20 -49.33
CA GLY A 546 9.61 12.44 -50.54
C GLY A 546 9.50 13.33 -51.78
N ARG A 547 8.74 14.43 -51.71
CA ARG A 547 8.64 15.40 -52.82
C ARG A 547 10.00 15.99 -53.18
N ASP A 548 10.77 16.44 -52.20
CA ASP A 548 12.03 17.16 -52.43
C ASP A 548 13.10 16.23 -53.02
N ARG A 549 13.05 14.92 -52.68
CA ARG A 549 13.82 13.87 -53.38
C ARG A 549 13.38 13.70 -54.83
N ILE A 550 12.08 13.60 -55.12
CA ILE A 550 11.57 13.51 -56.51
C ILE A 550 12.02 14.73 -57.33
N ILE A 551 11.90 15.94 -56.78
CA ILE A 551 12.37 17.19 -57.42
C ILE A 551 13.88 17.15 -57.68
N THR A 552 14.66 16.51 -56.81
CA THR A 552 16.13 16.35 -56.98
C THR A 552 16.45 15.36 -58.09
N GLY A 553 15.87 14.15 -58.07
CA GLY A 553 16.05 13.15 -59.13
C GLY A 553 15.57 13.63 -60.51
N LEU A 554 14.53 14.47 -60.56
CA LEU A 554 14.08 15.16 -61.78
C LEU A 554 15.12 16.14 -62.34
N LYS A 555 15.79 16.93 -61.49
CA LYS A 555 16.87 17.83 -61.90
C LYS A 555 18.08 17.05 -62.42
N GLU A 556 18.47 15.98 -61.73
CA GLU A 556 19.55 15.10 -62.15
C GLU A 556 19.24 14.45 -63.51
N ALA A 557 18.03 13.91 -63.68
CA ALA A 557 17.58 13.35 -64.96
C ALA A 557 17.61 14.37 -66.11
N SER A 558 17.21 15.63 -65.86
CA SER A 558 17.32 16.72 -66.85
C SER A 558 18.77 16.97 -67.26
N VAL A 559 19.70 17.09 -66.30
CA VAL A 559 21.13 17.31 -66.56
C VAL A 559 21.76 16.13 -67.31
N PHE A 560 21.32 14.89 -67.06
CA PHE A 560 21.75 13.73 -67.83
C PHE A 560 21.15 13.69 -69.24
N LEU A 561 19.89 14.10 -69.43
CA LEU A 561 19.26 14.23 -70.75
C LEU A 561 19.96 15.26 -71.63
N GLU A 562 20.30 16.44 -71.09
CA GLU A 562 21.06 17.49 -71.78
C GLU A 562 22.41 16.97 -72.30
N LYS A 563 23.06 16.09 -71.54
CA LYS A 563 24.34 15.45 -71.89
C LYS A 563 24.21 14.21 -72.79
N LYS A 564 23.00 13.88 -73.28
CA LYS A 564 22.66 12.61 -73.97
C LYS A 564 22.99 11.34 -73.16
N GLN A 565 23.10 11.42 -71.82
CA GLN A 565 23.44 10.30 -70.93
C GLN A 565 22.18 9.53 -70.48
N PHE A 566 21.49 8.89 -71.42
CA PHE A 566 20.13 8.38 -71.20
C PHE A 566 19.99 7.29 -70.12
N GLU A 567 20.99 6.42 -69.96
CA GLU A 567 21.00 5.41 -68.88
C GLU A 567 21.16 6.06 -67.50
N SER A 568 21.99 7.11 -67.37
CA SER A 568 22.15 7.86 -66.12
C SER A 568 20.87 8.64 -65.76
N ALA A 569 20.17 9.18 -66.77
CA ALA A 569 18.86 9.81 -66.58
C ALA A 569 17.82 8.78 -66.08
N ALA A 570 17.79 7.58 -66.65
CA ALA A 570 16.91 6.51 -66.19
C ALA A 570 17.24 6.04 -64.77
N ALA A 571 18.52 5.95 -64.41
CA ALA A 571 18.95 5.58 -63.06
C ALA A 571 18.52 6.63 -62.00
N ALA A 572 18.66 7.93 -62.30
CA ALA A 572 18.21 9.01 -61.41
C ALA A 572 16.70 8.95 -61.15
N LEU A 573 15.89 8.66 -62.18
CA LEU A 573 14.45 8.47 -62.02
C LEU A 573 14.10 7.17 -61.29
N ALA A 574 14.81 6.06 -61.57
CA ALA A 574 14.57 4.78 -60.90
C ALA A 574 14.74 4.88 -59.37
N GLY A 575 15.71 5.68 -58.90
CA GLY A 575 15.93 5.93 -57.47
C GLY A 575 14.79 6.66 -56.75
N VAL A 576 13.94 7.40 -57.47
CA VAL A 576 12.81 8.17 -56.89
C VAL A 576 11.43 7.64 -57.28
N ARG A 577 11.34 6.73 -58.28
CA ARG A 577 10.08 6.11 -58.74
C ARG A 577 9.24 5.54 -57.59
N GLY A 578 9.88 4.85 -56.65
CA GLY A 578 9.21 4.23 -55.50
C GLY A 578 8.62 5.21 -54.47
N ILE A 579 8.84 6.52 -54.63
CA ILE A 579 8.26 7.55 -53.76
C ILE A 579 6.86 7.95 -54.25
N ASN A 580 6.74 8.31 -55.53
CA ASN A 580 5.45 8.58 -56.20
C ASN A 580 5.58 8.58 -57.73
N GLU A 581 5.44 7.42 -58.38
CA GLU A 581 5.51 7.33 -59.84
C GLU A 581 4.31 7.96 -60.59
N LYS A 582 3.24 8.36 -59.88
CA LYS A 582 2.06 8.99 -60.49
C LYS A 582 2.18 10.50 -60.62
N PHE A 583 3.08 11.12 -59.86
CA PHE A 583 3.34 12.57 -59.88
C PHE A 583 3.60 13.05 -61.32
N PRO A 584 2.82 14.01 -61.87
CA PRO A 584 2.87 14.29 -63.31
C PRO A 584 4.26 14.69 -63.85
N PRO A 585 5.06 15.55 -63.19
CA PRO A 585 6.42 15.85 -63.64
C PRO A 585 7.35 14.63 -63.67
N PHE A 586 7.15 13.65 -62.78
CA PHE A 586 7.88 12.38 -62.84
C PHE A 586 7.50 11.59 -64.09
N ARG A 587 6.20 11.43 -64.36
CA ARG A 587 5.72 10.68 -65.53
C ARG A 587 6.16 11.31 -66.86
N GLU A 588 6.13 12.64 -66.94
CA GLU A 588 6.58 13.39 -68.12
C GLU A 588 8.07 13.18 -68.38
N MET A 589 8.91 13.27 -67.33
CA MET A 589 10.36 13.05 -67.46
C MET A 589 10.70 11.58 -67.76
N ASP A 590 10.04 10.62 -67.12
CA ASP A 590 10.25 9.18 -67.35
C ASP A 590 9.88 8.77 -68.78
N ALA A 591 8.75 9.27 -69.29
CA ALA A 591 8.35 9.09 -70.69
C ALA A 591 9.34 9.76 -71.68
N ALA A 592 9.87 10.94 -71.34
CA ALA A 592 10.88 11.62 -72.14
C ALA A 592 12.20 10.84 -72.17
N VAL A 593 12.67 10.32 -71.04
CA VAL A 593 13.87 9.46 -70.94
C VAL A 593 13.67 8.17 -71.73
N ALA A 594 12.55 7.46 -71.54
CA ALA A 594 12.24 6.22 -72.25
C ALA A 594 12.25 6.42 -73.77
N LYS A 595 11.60 7.48 -74.27
CA LYS A 595 11.57 7.81 -75.71
C LYS A 595 12.96 8.15 -76.27
N ARG A 596 13.85 8.77 -75.48
CA ARG A 596 15.25 9.03 -75.92
C ARG A 596 16.10 7.76 -75.94
N ARG A 597 15.90 6.84 -74.99
CA ARG A 597 16.57 5.51 -74.97
C ARG A 597 16.16 4.66 -76.16
N GLU A 598 14.87 4.60 -76.47
CA GLU A 598 14.32 3.90 -77.64
C GLU A 598 14.97 4.41 -78.95
N ASN A 599 14.97 5.73 -79.16
CA ASN A 599 15.62 6.34 -80.33
C ASN A 599 17.12 6.01 -80.43
N ALA A 600 17.85 5.97 -79.31
CA ALA A 600 19.28 5.64 -79.28
C ALA A 600 19.54 4.16 -79.60
N TRP A 601 18.76 3.25 -79.03
CA TRP A 601 18.86 1.82 -79.34
C TRP A 601 18.54 1.54 -80.81
N GLN A 602 17.50 2.17 -81.38
CA GLN A 602 17.19 2.07 -82.81
C GLN A 602 18.34 2.59 -83.69
N ALA A 603 19.04 3.65 -83.27
CA ALA A 603 20.21 4.16 -83.97
C ALA A 603 21.38 3.13 -83.95
N ASP A 604 21.65 2.48 -82.81
CA ASP A 604 22.67 1.42 -82.71
C ASP A 604 22.31 0.18 -83.54
N GLN A 605 21.04 -0.22 -83.59
CA GLN A 605 20.58 -1.29 -84.49
C GLN A 605 20.81 -0.94 -85.97
N LEU A 606 20.51 0.29 -86.38
CA LEU A 606 20.78 0.77 -87.73
C LEU A 606 22.27 0.91 -88.04
N LEU A 607 23.13 1.27 -87.06
CA LEU A 607 24.58 1.25 -87.19
C LEU A 607 25.13 -0.16 -87.40
N ALA A 608 24.63 -1.15 -86.64
CA ALA A 608 24.97 -2.55 -86.83
C ALA A 608 24.53 -3.02 -88.22
N ARG A 609 23.27 -2.74 -88.60
CA ARG A 609 22.71 -3.13 -89.91
C ARG A 609 23.45 -2.51 -91.08
N ALA A 610 23.89 -1.25 -90.97
CA ALA A 610 24.72 -0.62 -92.00
C ALA A 610 26.07 -1.32 -92.19
N ARG A 611 26.70 -1.80 -91.10
CA ARG A 611 27.94 -2.59 -91.16
C ARG A 611 27.70 -3.95 -91.82
N GLU A 612 26.61 -4.64 -91.45
CA GLU A 612 26.22 -5.90 -92.10
C GLU A 612 26.04 -5.73 -93.60
N LEU A 613 25.23 -4.76 -94.03
CA LEU A 613 24.95 -4.48 -95.44
C LEU A 613 26.23 -4.15 -96.21
N TRP A 614 27.14 -3.36 -95.63
CA TRP A 614 28.46 -3.12 -96.18
C TRP A 614 29.26 -4.43 -96.35
N THR A 615 29.34 -5.28 -95.33
CA THR A 615 30.05 -6.57 -95.41
C THR A 615 29.41 -7.58 -96.36
N ALA A 616 28.11 -7.46 -96.62
CA ALA A 616 27.38 -8.26 -97.62
C ALA A 616 27.56 -7.73 -99.06
N GLY A 617 28.24 -6.59 -99.25
CA GLY A 617 28.46 -5.97 -100.56
C GLY A 617 27.38 -4.96 -100.99
N ASP A 618 26.31 -4.78 -100.21
CA ASP A 618 25.28 -3.78 -100.48
C ASP A 618 25.67 -2.41 -99.89
N MET A 619 26.58 -1.76 -100.62
CA MET A 619 27.14 -0.45 -100.27
C MET A 619 26.10 0.68 -100.30
N ASP A 620 24.98 0.51 -101.00
CA ASP A 620 23.93 1.52 -101.12
C ASP A 620 22.89 1.41 -100.00
N ALA A 621 22.41 0.20 -99.68
CA ALA A 621 21.54 0.01 -98.52
C ALA A 621 22.25 0.37 -97.20
N ALA A 622 23.57 0.14 -97.10
CA ALA A 622 24.38 0.63 -95.99
C ALA A 622 24.31 2.16 -95.82
N LEU A 623 24.36 2.92 -96.92
CA LEU A 623 24.24 4.39 -96.90
C LEU A 623 22.81 4.87 -96.62
N VAL A 624 21.78 4.10 -96.99
CA VAL A 624 20.39 4.37 -96.62
C VAL A 624 20.19 4.21 -95.11
N ALA A 625 20.61 3.09 -94.53
CA ALA A 625 20.51 2.86 -93.08
C ALA A 625 21.24 3.95 -92.26
N LEU A 626 22.43 4.38 -92.69
CA LEU A 626 23.16 5.50 -92.09
C LEU A 626 22.49 6.87 -92.30
N SER A 627 21.64 7.00 -93.31
CA SER A 627 20.84 8.20 -93.55
C SER A 627 19.59 8.25 -92.68
N ASP A 628 18.99 7.11 -92.36
CA ASP A 628 17.78 7.03 -91.55
C ASP A 628 18.04 7.40 -90.08
N ILE A 629 19.19 7.02 -89.53
CA ILE A 629 19.64 7.50 -88.20
C ILE A 629 19.69 9.03 -88.16
N LEU A 630 20.22 9.65 -89.22
CA LEU A 630 20.38 11.10 -89.29
C LEU A 630 19.07 11.85 -89.57
N LYS A 631 17.95 11.13 -89.76
CA LYS A 631 16.59 11.73 -89.72
C LYS A 631 16.07 11.85 -88.28
N THR A 632 16.51 10.99 -87.36
CA THR A 632 16.01 10.95 -85.97
C THR A 632 16.97 11.58 -84.95
N ASP A 633 18.29 11.50 -85.18
CA ASP A 633 19.31 12.34 -84.51
C ASP A 633 20.32 12.86 -85.55
N PRO A 634 20.06 14.03 -86.16
CA PRO A 634 20.98 14.66 -87.14
C PRO A 634 22.38 14.95 -86.59
N GLU A 635 22.51 15.05 -85.26
CA GLU A 635 23.74 15.31 -84.53
C GLU A 635 24.33 14.02 -83.93
N HIS A 636 23.99 12.85 -84.47
CA HIS A 636 24.59 11.58 -84.07
C HIS A 636 26.04 11.46 -84.63
N PRO A 637 27.09 11.52 -83.78
CA PRO A 637 28.47 11.64 -84.27
C PRO A 637 28.93 10.39 -85.02
N GLY A 638 28.61 9.19 -84.50
CA GLY A 638 28.94 7.91 -85.12
C GLY A 638 28.35 7.75 -86.53
N ALA A 639 27.03 7.91 -86.69
CA ALA A 639 26.35 7.78 -87.98
C ALA A 639 26.83 8.83 -89.02
N ARG A 640 27.07 10.08 -88.61
CA ARG A 640 27.55 11.14 -89.49
C ARG A 640 28.96 10.84 -90.04
N ALA A 641 29.88 10.43 -89.17
CA ALA A 641 31.23 10.03 -89.58
C ALA A 641 31.21 8.74 -90.43
N ALA A 642 30.45 7.73 -90.03
CA ALA A 642 30.32 6.47 -90.77
C ALA A 642 29.75 6.71 -92.18
N LYS A 643 28.68 7.50 -92.33
CA LYS A 643 28.10 7.82 -93.64
C LYS A 643 29.10 8.44 -94.60
N GLN A 644 29.94 9.38 -94.11
CA GLN A 644 30.99 10.00 -94.91
C GLN A 644 32.06 8.99 -95.34
N GLN A 645 32.53 8.15 -94.42
CA GLN A 645 33.55 7.12 -94.69
C GLN A 645 33.03 6.05 -95.67
N THR A 646 31.82 5.53 -95.45
CA THR A 646 31.17 4.55 -96.32
C THR A 646 30.96 5.10 -97.75
N ALA A 647 30.61 6.38 -97.89
CA ALA A 647 30.44 7.00 -99.21
C ALA A 647 31.77 7.10 -99.99
N GLN A 648 32.85 7.54 -99.33
CA GLN A 648 34.20 7.62 -99.91
C GLN A 648 34.75 6.23 -100.27
N ALA A 649 34.51 5.23 -99.41
CA ALA A 649 34.89 3.84 -99.67
C ALA A 649 34.13 3.27 -100.88
N ARG A 650 32.81 3.49 -100.98
CA ARG A 650 31.97 3.09 -102.11
C ARG A 650 32.45 3.68 -103.44
N GLU A 651 32.72 4.98 -103.48
CA GLU A 651 33.26 5.65 -104.67
C GLU A 651 34.60 5.02 -105.11
N THR A 652 35.47 4.72 -104.14
CA THR A 652 36.77 4.10 -104.39
C THR A 652 36.64 2.67 -104.93
N VAL A 653 35.69 1.87 -104.42
CA VAL A 653 35.39 0.52 -104.95
C VAL A 653 34.93 0.60 -106.39
N LEU A 654 33.93 1.44 -106.69
CA LEU A 654 33.36 1.59 -108.04
C LEU A 654 34.44 2.00 -109.06
N LYS A 655 35.24 3.02 -108.71
CA LYS A 655 36.34 3.51 -109.55
C LYS A 655 37.37 2.42 -109.90
N ASN A 656 37.72 1.55 -108.95
CA ASN A 656 38.65 0.44 -109.21
C ASN A 656 37.99 -0.70 -109.99
N VAL A 657 36.70 -0.99 -109.77
CA VAL A 657 35.91 -1.94 -110.57
C VAL A 657 35.81 -1.50 -112.03
N ASP A 658 35.57 -0.22 -112.31
CA ASP A 658 35.48 0.28 -113.69
C ASP A 658 36.85 0.36 -114.38
N GLN A 659 37.92 0.67 -113.64
CA GLN A 659 39.30 0.48 -114.14
C GLN A 659 39.56 -0.98 -114.54
N ALA A 660 39.13 -1.95 -113.73
CA ALA A 660 39.30 -3.37 -114.04
C ALA A 660 38.56 -3.79 -115.32
N LYS A 661 37.31 -3.33 -115.51
CA LYS A 661 36.55 -3.53 -116.75
C LYS A 661 37.30 -2.96 -117.96
N ALA A 662 37.85 -1.75 -117.84
CA ALA A 662 38.59 -1.09 -118.92
C ALA A 662 39.88 -1.83 -119.31
N PHE A 663 40.67 -2.30 -118.33
CA PHE A 663 41.84 -3.13 -118.61
C PHE A 663 41.47 -4.48 -119.25
N LEU A 664 40.38 -5.12 -118.81
CA LEU A 664 39.86 -6.34 -119.45
C LEU A 664 39.41 -6.09 -120.90
N ALA A 665 38.74 -4.99 -121.19
CA ALA A 665 38.37 -4.61 -122.56
C ALA A 665 39.61 -4.46 -123.45
N GLN A 666 40.68 -3.86 -122.92
CA GLN A 666 42.00 -3.73 -123.58
C GLN A 666 42.83 -5.03 -123.62
N ASN A 667 42.28 -6.16 -123.16
CA ASN A 667 42.96 -7.45 -123.05
C ASN A 667 44.22 -7.44 -122.15
N ARG A 668 44.17 -6.66 -121.06
CA ARG A 668 45.23 -6.48 -120.04
C ARG A 668 44.84 -7.14 -118.71
N PRO A 669 44.89 -8.48 -118.60
CA PRO A 669 44.31 -9.20 -117.46
C PRO A 669 45.00 -8.94 -116.12
N ASP A 670 46.33 -8.71 -116.11
CA ASP A 670 47.09 -8.51 -114.88
C ASP A 670 46.85 -7.14 -114.25
N GLU A 671 46.67 -6.10 -115.07
CA GLU A 671 46.35 -4.74 -114.60
C GLU A 671 44.87 -4.65 -114.18
N ALA A 672 43.99 -5.42 -114.83
CA ALA A 672 42.63 -5.64 -114.35
C ALA A 672 42.64 -6.29 -112.95
N LEU A 673 43.44 -7.34 -112.74
CA LEU A 673 43.58 -8.01 -111.44
C LEU A 673 44.15 -7.06 -110.36
N ALA A 674 45.13 -6.22 -110.71
CA ALA A 674 45.69 -5.22 -109.81
C ALA A 674 44.66 -4.14 -109.40
N ALA A 675 43.74 -3.77 -110.29
CA ALA A 675 42.62 -2.89 -109.96
C ALA A 675 41.56 -3.59 -109.08
N LEU A 676 41.21 -4.85 -109.38
CA LEU A 676 40.28 -5.65 -108.57
C LEU A 676 40.81 -5.86 -107.15
N SER A 677 42.11 -6.13 -106.98
CA SER A 677 42.74 -6.28 -105.67
C SER A 677 42.51 -5.05 -104.76
N ARG A 678 42.57 -3.83 -105.32
CA ARG A 678 42.26 -2.59 -104.58
C ARG A 678 40.78 -2.44 -104.23
N ALA A 679 39.87 -2.84 -105.13
CA ALA A 679 38.44 -2.87 -104.81
C ALA A 679 38.12 -3.89 -103.71
N LYS A 680 38.68 -5.11 -103.85
CA LYS A 680 38.52 -6.26 -102.96
C LYS A 680 39.06 -6.00 -101.55
N GLY A 681 40.15 -5.24 -101.42
CA GLY A 681 40.69 -4.78 -100.14
C GLY A 681 39.81 -3.78 -99.39
N ILE A 682 38.80 -3.19 -100.05
CA ILE A 682 37.83 -2.25 -99.44
C ILE A 682 36.46 -2.92 -99.25
N ASN A 683 35.98 -3.66 -100.24
CA ASN A 683 34.80 -4.51 -100.15
C ASN A 683 34.95 -5.78 -101.00
N PRO A 684 35.24 -6.95 -100.39
CA PRO A 684 35.45 -8.20 -101.12
C PRO A 684 34.14 -8.89 -101.53
N ALA A 685 33.00 -8.53 -100.91
CA ALA A 685 31.70 -9.13 -101.17
C ALA A 685 30.93 -8.45 -102.32
N TYR A 686 31.35 -7.25 -102.74
CA TYR A 686 30.70 -6.53 -103.83
C TYR A 686 30.75 -7.33 -105.14
N ALA A 687 29.59 -7.86 -105.57
CA ALA A 687 29.48 -8.91 -106.58
C ALA A 687 30.26 -8.68 -107.90
N PRO A 688 30.35 -7.45 -108.47
CA PRO A 688 31.17 -7.20 -109.65
C PRO A 688 32.65 -7.56 -109.48
N VAL A 689 33.22 -7.50 -108.26
CA VAL A 689 34.62 -7.88 -108.01
C VAL A 689 34.84 -9.35 -108.39
N GLY A 690 34.04 -10.27 -107.84
CA GLY A 690 34.15 -11.70 -108.12
C GLY A 690 33.79 -12.06 -109.58
N GLN A 691 32.79 -11.40 -110.16
CA GLN A 691 32.42 -11.59 -111.58
C GLN A 691 33.58 -11.22 -112.52
N ILE A 692 34.26 -10.11 -112.26
CA ILE A 692 35.36 -9.63 -113.10
C ILE A 692 36.64 -10.45 -112.81
N GLU A 693 36.90 -10.88 -111.57
CA GLU A 693 37.99 -11.82 -111.26
C GLU A 693 37.85 -13.14 -112.04
N ALA A 694 36.64 -13.69 -112.13
CA ALA A 694 36.37 -14.88 -112.94
C ALA A 694 36.67 -14.65 -114.44
N ALA A 695 36.26 -13.50 -114.99
CA ALA A 695 36.56 -13.13 -116.38
C ALA A 695 38.07 -12.91 -116.65
N VAL A 696 38.83 -12.40 -115.67
CA VAL A 696 40.31 -12.36 -115.73
C VAL A 696 40.88 -13.78 -115.78
N ALA A 697 40.43 -14.67 -114.88
CA ALA A 697 40.92 -16.05 -114.80
C ALA A 697 40.64 -16.83 -116.09
N GLU A 698 39.44 -16.69 -116.67
CA GLU A 698 39.09 -17.32 -117.95
C GLU A 698 40.04 -16.90 -119.09
N ARG A 699 40.29 -15.58 -119.24
CA ARG A 699 41.22 -15.09 -120.27
C ARG A 699 42.66 -15.60 -120.06
N LYS A 700 43.15 -15.61 -118.81
CA LYS A 700 44.50 -16.14 -118.51
C LYS A 700 44.60 -17.64 -118.79
N ASN A 701 43.55 -18.42 -118.51
CA ASN A 701 43.49 -19.84 -118.81
C ASN A 701 43.45 -20.11 -120.33
N ARG A 702 42.68 -19.32 -121.09
CA ARG A 702 42.63 -19.38 -122.57
C ARG A 702 44.01 -19.09 -123.18
N ALA A 703 44.70 -18.05 -122.70
CA ALA A 703 46.06 -17.70 -123.12
C ALA A 703 47.14 -18.70 -122.63
N GLY A 704 46.88 -19.50 -121.60
CA GLY A 704 47.67 -20.68 -121.25
C GLY A 704 47.56 -21.75 -122.34
N ARG A 705 46.34 -22.27 -122.53
CA ARG A 705 46.06 -23.38 -123.46
C ARG A 705 46.55 -23.13 -124.89
N ILE A 706 46.44 -21.90 -125.39
CA ILE A 706 46.95 -21.52 -126.73
C ILE A 706 48.47 -21.68 -126.83
N ARG A 707 49.24 -21.32 -125.79
CA ARG A 707 50.70 -21.50 -125.76
C ARG A 707 51.10 -22.97 -125.69
N ASP A 708 50.40 -23.76 -124.87
CA ASP A 708 50.67 -25.19 -124.71
C ASP A 708 50.42 -25.96 -126.02
N LEU A 709 49.29 -25.67 -126.68
CA LEU A 709 48.97 -26.23 -128.00
C LEU A 709 49.94 -25.75 -129.08
N THR A 710 50.40 -24.50 -129.04
CA THR A 710 51.43 -23.97 -129.95
C THR A 710 52.76 -24.73 -129.82
N ALA A 711 53.20 -24.99 -128.58
CA ALA A 711 54.41 -25.79 -128.34
C ALA A 711 54.23 -27.24 -128.82
N LYS A 712 53.08 -27.84 -128.53
CA LYS A 712 52.73 -29.21 -128.93
C LYS A 712 52.70 -29.39 -130.46
N ALA A 713 51.97 -28.53 -131.17
CA ALA A 713 51.87 -28.59 -132.63
C ALA A 713 53.23 -28.48 -133.33
N ARG A 714 54.12 -27.60 -132.83
CA ARG A 714 55.51 -27.50 -133.32
C ARG A 714 56.31 -28.78 -133.07
N GLN A 715 56.12 -29.42 -131.91
CA GLN A 715 56.80 -30.67 -131.56
C GLN A 715 56.29 -31.89 -132.38
N ASP A 716 55.02 -31.90 -132.79
CA ASP A 716 54.46 -32.89 -133.71
C ASP A 716 54.97 -32.65 -135.15
N ALA A 717 54.96 -31.40 -135.61
CA ALA A 717 55.47 -31.00 -136.93
C ALA A 717 56.96 -31.33 -137.10
N ALA A 718 57.79 -31.04 -136.08
CA ALA A 718 59.22 -31.35 -136.08
C ALA A 718 59.54 -32.86 -136.10
N ARG A 719 58.59 -33.71 -135.68
CA ARG A 719 58.69 -35.17 -135.78
C ARG A 719 58.17 -35.73 -137.11
N GLY A 720 57.65 -34.90 -138.00
CA GLY A 720 57.05 -35.34 -139.28
C GLY A 720 55.66 -35.95 -139.14
N ASP A 721 55.02 -35.87 -137.97
CA ASP A 721 53.63 -36.27 -137.78
C ASP A 721 52.70 -35.13 -138.21
N LEU A 722 52.50 -35.03 -139.53
CA LEU A 722 51.74 -33.96 -140.17
C LEU A 722 50.26 -33.97 -139.78
N ASP A 723 49.70 -35.15 -139.50
CA ASP A 723 48.29 -35.32 -139.13
C ASP A 723 48.07 -34.89 -137.65
N ALA A 724 48.96 -35.27 -136.72
CA ALA A 724 48.89 -34.77 -135.33
C ALA A 724 49.17 -33.26 -135.24
N ALA A 725 50.14 -32.75 -136.01
CA ALA A 725 50.48 -31.32 -136.04
C ALA A 725 49.31 -30.45 -136.52
N LEU A 726 48.60 -30.88 -137.57
CA LEU A 726 47.38 -30.21 -138.06
C LEU A 726 46.26 -30.20 -137.01
N ALA A 727 46.03 -31.31 -136.30
CA ALA A 727 45.04 -31.38 -135.23
C ALA A 727 45.37 -30.43 -134.05
N GLY A 728 46.66 -30.30 -133.71
CA GLY A 728 47.13 -29.30 -132.74
C GLY A 728 46.88 -27.86 -133.19
N VAL A 729 47.11 -27.57 -134.48
CA VAL A 729 46.87 -26.25 -135.08
C VAL A 729 45.38 -25.89 -135.12
N GLU A 730 44.50 -26.79 -135.54
CA GLU A 730 43.05 -26.54 -135.51
C GLU A 730 42.52 -26.38 -134.07
N SER A 731 43.13 -27.06 -133.09
CA SER A 731 42.82 -26.86 -131.67
C SER A 731 43.19 -25.46 -131.17
N ILE A 732 44.20 -24.81 -131.76
CA ILE A 732 44.50 -23.39 -131.50
C ILE A 732 43.44 -22.51 -132.14
N LEU A 733 43.08 -22.74 -133.41
CA LEU A 733 42.07 -21.94 -134.13
C LEU A 733 40.67 -22.06 -133.53
N ALA A 734 40.34 -23.18 -132.88
CA ALA A 734 39.11 -23.33 -132.10
C ALA A 734 39.12 -22.50 -130.79
N LEU A 735 40.29 -22.20 -130.23
CA LEU A 735 40.44 -21.34 -129.04
C LEU A 735 40.68 -19.86 -129.40
N ASP A 736 41.28 -19.56 -130.55
CA ASP A 736 41.36 -18.23 -131.12
C ASP A 736 41.34 -18.29 -132.67
N PRO A 737 40.18 -18.07 -133.30
CA PRO A 737 40.06 -17.93 -134.75
C PRO A 737 40.84 -16.75 -135.34
N GLY A 738 41.39 -15.86 -134.48
CA GLY A 738 42.32 -14.80 -134.84
C GLY A 738 43.73 -15.27 -135.16
N ASP A 739 44.23 -16.33 -134.51
CA ASP A 739 45.67 -16.62 -134.37
C ASP A 739 46.43 -16.70 -135.71
N GLY A 740 47.43 -15.83 -135.86
CA GLY A 740 48.22 -15.70 -137.08
C GLY A 740 49.26 -16.81 -137.29
N PHE A 741 49.79 -17.40 -136.22
CA PHE A 741 50.73 -18.53 -136.31
C PHE A 741 49.99 -19.79 -136.79
N ALA A 742 48.88 -20.11 -136.15
CA ALA A 742 48.08 -21.29 -136.47
C ALA A 742 47.50 -21.24 -137.89
N LYS A 743 47.04 -20.07 -138.37
CA LYS A 743 46.60 -19.89 -139.76
C LYS A 743 47.69 -20.22 -140.78
N ALA A 744 48.89 -19.69 -140.58
CA ALA A 744 50.01 -19.90 -141.49
C ALA A 744 50.49 -21.36 -141.48
N GLU A 745 50.65 -21.94 -140.28
CA GLU A 745 51.18 -23.29 -140.10
C GLU A 745 50.22 -24.37 -140.64
N ARG A 746 48.90 -24.15 -140.55
CA ARG A 746 47.89 -25.04 -141.15
C ARG A 746 48.12 -25.22 -142.66
N VAL A 747 48.27 -24.12 -143.38
CA VAL A 747 48.45 -24.14 -144.85
C VAL A 747 49.74 -24.88 -145.23
N ARG A 748 50.82 -24.61 -144.49
CA ARG A 748 52.13 -25.26 -144.70
C ARG A 748 52.08 -26.78 -144.49
N LEU A 749 51.47 -27.23 -143.40
CA LEU A 749 51.40 -28.66 -143.06
C LEU A 749 50.45 -29.44 -143.98
N ALA A 750 49.32 -28.85 -144.36
CA ALA A 750 48.34 -29.49 -145.23
C ALA A 750 48.90 -29.80 -146.63
N GLY A 751 49.64 -28.86 -147.24
CA GLY A 751 50.27 -29.07 -148.54
C GLY A 751 51.30 -30.20 -148.54
N LEU A 752 52.17 -30.24 -147.53
CA LEU A 752 53.22 -31.25 -147.39
C LEU A 752 52.65 -32.68 -147.21
N ARG A 753 51.48 -32.81 -146.56
CA ARG A 753 50.82 -34.11 -146.34
C ARG A 753 50.34 -34.72 -147.65
N GLU A 754 49.67 -33.95 -148.51
CA GLU A 754 49.11 -34.48 -149.75
C GLU A 754 50.19 -34.77 -150.80
N GLU A 755 51.29 -34.01 -150.84
CA GLU A 755 52.48 -34.36 -151.63
C GLU A 755 53.03 -35.74 -151.22
N THR A 756 53.20 -35.96 -149.92
CA THR A 756 53.72 -37.22 -149.35
C THR A 756 52.79 -38.41 -149.66
N ARG A 757 51.46 -38.23 -149.53
CA ARG A 757 50.45 -39.24 -149.90
C ARG A 757 50.34 -39.48 -151.41
N GLY A 758 50.85 -38.57 -152.25
CA GLY A 758 51.02 -38.79 -153.68
C GLY A 758 52.07 -39.87 -153.97
N ALA A 759 53.28 -39.69 -153.43
CA ALA A 759 54.41 -40.59 -153.66
C ALA A 759 54.20 -42.02 -153.11
N MET A 760 53.54 -42.15 -151.95
CA MET A 760 53.20 -43.45 -151.37
C MET A 760 52.43 -44.37 -152.33
N ARG A 761 51.39 -43.85 -152.98
CA ARG A 761 50.55 -44.61 -153.93
C ARG A 761 51.33 -45.09 -155.16
N LEU A 762 52.34 -44.33 -155.58
CA LEU A 762 53.23 -44.71 -156.70
C LEU A 762 54.12 -45.90 -156.33
N ALA A 763 54.61 -45.96 -155.09
CA ALA A 763 55.43 -47.07 -154.62
C ALA A 763 54.66 -48.40 -154.49
N GLU A 764 53.39 -48.34 -154.07
CA GLU A 764 52.55 -49.54 -153.89
C GLU A 764 52.32 -50.29 -155.21
N GLY A 765 52.05 -49.56 -156.30
CA GLY A 765 51.95 -50.13 -157.65
C GLY A 765 53.25 -50.75 -158.16
N LEU A 766 54.42 -50.25 -157.72
CA LEU A 766 55.71 -50.88 -158.03
C LEU A 766 55.91 -52.18 -157.23
N ALA A 767 55.55 -52.19 -155.95
CA ALA A 767 55.69 -53.38 -155.09
C ALA A 767 54.81 -54.54 -155.59
N ALA A 768 53.55 -54.25 -155.94
CA ALA A 768 52.61 -55.25 -156.49
C ALA A 768 53.09 -55.90 -157.80
N SER A 769 53.99 -55.25 -158.55
CA SER A 769 54.62 -55.81 -159.74
C SER A 769 55.85 -56.71 -159.47
N GLY A 770 56.12 -57.04 -158.19
CA GLY A 770 57.28 -57.82 -157.75
C GLY A 770 58.60 -57.03 -157.71
N ARG A 771 58.57 -55.72 -157.97
CA ARG A 771 59.75 -54.85 -158.13
C ARG A 771 60.06 -54.11 -156.82
N HIS A 772 60.23 -54.88 -155.74
CA HIS A 772 60.32 -54.37 -154.37
C HIS A 772 61.38 -53.26 -154.21
N ASP A 773 62.56 -53.43 -154.80
CA ASP A 773 63.67 -52.46 -154.82
C ASP A 773 63.26 -51.09 -155.41
N LYS A 774 62.47 -51.03 -156.48
CA LYS A 774 61.99 -49.74 -157.03
C LYS A 774 60.87 -49.11 -156.22
N ALA A 775 60.06 -49.92 -155.54
CA ALA A 775 59.06 -49.42 -154.60
C ALA A 775 59.73 -48.75 -153.38
N LEU A 776 60.76 -49.39 -152.82
CA LEU A 776 61.52 -48.87 -151.69
C LEU A 776 62.18 -47.51 -152.01
N ALA A 777 62.85 -47.39 -153.17
CA ALA A 777 63.47 -46.13 -153.60
C ALA A 777 62.45 -44.97 -153.77
N THR A 778 61.21 -45.28 -154.19
CA THR A 778 60.14 -44.28 -154.33
C THR A 778 59.67 -43.76 -152.97
N LEU A 779 59.61 -44.63 -151.95
CA LEU A 779 59.30 -44.24 -150.57
C LEU A 779 60.44 -43.46 -149.91
N GLU A 780 61.70 -43.73 -150.26
CA GLU A 780 62.85 -42.99 -149.74
C GLU A 780 62.90 -41.54 -150.22
N ALA A 781 62.54 -41.27 -151.48
CA ALA A 781 62.43 -39.89 -151.99
C ALA A 781 61.38 -39.05 -151.24
N ALA A 782 60.28 -39.69 -150.81
CA ALA A 782 59.25 -39.04 -150.00
C ALA A 782 59.62 -38.98 -148.49
N ALA A 783 60.34 -39.97 -147.97
CA ALA A 783 60.94 -39.93 -146.63
C ALA A 783 61.88 -38.72 -146.47
N ALA A 784 62.61 -38.33 -147.51
CA ALA A 784 63.48 -37.14 -147.47
C ALA A 784 62.71 -35.82 -147.19
N LYS A 785 61.40 -35.76 -147.48
CA LYS A 785 60.53 -34.59 -147.20
C LYS A 785 59.70 -34.72 -145.93
N ALA A 786 59.32 -35.94 -145.55
CA ALA A 786 58.50 -36.22 -144.37
C ALA A 786 59.01 -37.49 -143.63
N PRO A 787 60.21 -37.45 -143.02
CA PRO A 787 60.95 -38.65 -142.61
C PRO A 787 60.29 -39.45 -141.49
N GLY A 788 59.50 -38.79 -140.63
CA GLY A 788 58.75 -39.44 -139.56
C GLY A 788 57.28 -39.71 -139.87
N TYR A 789 56.82 -39.53 -141.12
CA TYR A 789 55.39 -39.70 -141.44
C TYR A 789 54.96 -41.17 -141.30
N PRO A 790 54.13 -41.54 -140.30
CA PRO A 790 53.95 -42.95 -139.93
C PRO A 790 53.41 -43.85 -141.05
N PRO A 791 52.44 -43.43 -141.90
CA PRO A 791 51.97 -44.25 -143.01
C PRO A 791 53.07 -44.61 -144.01
N LEU A 792 54.00 -43.69 -144.29
CA LEU A 792 55.10 -43.89 -145.23
C LEU A 792 56.12 -44.89 -144.68
N ALA A 793 56.47 -44.77 -143.40
CA ALA A 793 57.35 -45.72 -142.72
C ALA A 793 56.73 -47.13 -142.68
N ALA A 794 55.43 -47.24 -142.37
CA ALA A 794 54.71 -48.51 -142.34
C ALA A 794 54.65 -49.20 -143.73
N GLN A 795 54.45 -48.43 -144.81
CA GLN A 795 54.44 -48.97 -146.16
C GLN A 795 55.84 -49.45 -146.59
N LYS A 796 56.91 -48.74 -146.21
CA LYS A 796 58.29 -49.18 -146.45
C LYS A 796 58.60 -50.47 -145.68
N ALA A 797 58.19 -50.54 -144.41
CA ALA A 797 58.38 -51.72 -143.56
C ALA A 797 57.69 -52.96 -144.13
N ARG A 798 56.42 -52.85 -144.58
CA ARG A 798 55.68 -53.97 -145.20
C ARG A 798 56.40 -54.59 -146.40
N ILE A 799 57.00 -53.75 -147.28
CA ILE A 799 57.69 -54.22 -148.49
C ILE A 799 59.01 -54.95 -148.14
N VAL A 800 59.64 -54.62 -147.01
CA VAL A 800 60.82 -55.34 -146.49
C VAL A 800 60.42 -56.61 -145.73
N GLU A 801 59.38 -56.55 -144.89
CA GLU A 801 58.94 -57.68 -144.06
C GLU A 801 58.45 -58.86 -144.90
N LEU A 802 57.78 -58.59 -146.04
CA LEU A 802 57.35 -59.60 -147.01
C LEU A 802 58.51 -60.48 -147.54
N ALA A 803 59.74 -59.95 -147.53
CA ALA A 803 60.94 -60.66 -147.96
C ALA A 803 61.69 -61.39 -146.82
N GLY A 804 61.37 -61.10 -145.55
CA GLY A 804 62.12 -61.59 -144.38
C GLY A 804 61.34 -62.47 -143.39
N SER A 805 60.00 -62.36 -143.34
CA SER A 805 59.18 -63.06 -142.34
C SER A 805 59.24 -64.59 -142.43
N SER A 806 59.46 -65.11 -143.64
CA SER A 806 59.48 -66.55 -143.97
C SER A 806 60.53 -67.36 -143.21
N GLN A 807 61.67 -66.76 -142.87
CA GLN A 807 62.88 -67.51 -142.51
C GLN A 807 63.19 -67.54 -141.00
N LYS A 808 62.66 -66.59 -140.22
CA LYS A 808 63.07 -66.37 -138.82
C LYS A 808 62.18 -67.07 -137.77
N LYS A 809 61.02 -67.59 -138.17
CA LYS A 809 59.96 -68.01 -137.23
C LYS A 809 60.12 -69.43 -136.66
N ALA A 810 60.97 -70.28 -137.25
CA ALA A 810 61.16 -71.67 -136.80
C ALA A 810 62.03 -71.78 -135.53
N SER A 811 63.24 -71.23 -135.54
CA SER A 811 64.28 -71.55 -134.55
C SER A 811 64.01 -71.11 -133.09
N GLY A 812 62.99 -70.27 -132.87
CA GLY A 812 62.70 -69.69 -131.55
C GLY A 812 61.87 -70.56 -130.60
N MET A 813 60.93 -71.36 -131.11
CA MET A 813 59.91 -72.00 -130.26
C MET A 813 60.42 -73.21 -129.46
N LEU A 814 61.60 -73.74 -129.81
CA LEU A 814 62.23 -74.90 -129.18
C LEU A 814 62.95 -74.62 -127.85
N ALA A 815 62.98 -73.37 -127.37
CA ALA A 815 63.88 -72.96 -126.28
C ALA A 815 63.20 -72.75 -124.91
N ASP A 816 62.07 -72.03 -124.86
CA ASP A 816 61.45 -71.57 -123.60
C ASP A 816 60.87 -72.70 -122.74
N ALA A 817 60.25 -73.70 -123.37
CA ALA A 817 59.56 -74.79 -122.67
C ALA A 817 60.47 -75.54 -121.66
N ALA A 818 61.74 -75.73 -122.01
CA ALA A 818 62.72 -76.44 -121.19
C ALA A 818 62.98 -75.77 -119.82
N ALA A 819 62.72 -74.46 -119.69
CA ALA A 819 63.22 -73.67 -118.58
C ALA A 819 62.24 -73.49 -117.40
N ARG A 820 60.98 -73.94 -117.51
CA ARG A 820 59.92 -73.59 -116.55
C ARG A 820 59.59 -74.68 -115.52
N LEU A 821 59.74 -75.97 -115.87
CA LEU A 821 59.36 -77.10 -115.02
C LEU A 821 60.10 -77.17 -113.68
N SER A 822 61.36 -76.71 -113.65
CA SER A 822 62.30 -76.93 -112.55
C SER A 822 62.08 -76.04 -111.31
N ARG A 823 61.12 -75.11 -111.31
CA ARG A 823 61.02 -74.05 -110.28
C ARG A 823 59.89 -74.18 -109.27
N GLY A 824 58.96 -75.12 -109.44
CA GLY A 824 57.70 -75.08 -108.68
C GLY A 824 56.78 -73.91 -109.06
N ASP A 825 57.07 -73.17 -110.15
CA ASP A 825 55.98 -72.55 -110.91
C ASP A 825 55.20 -73.67 -111.59
N PHE A 826 54.10 -73.94 -110.94
CA PHE A 826 53.25 -75.09 -111.10
C PHE A 826 52.02 -74.77 -111.98
N SER A 827 52.09 -73.70 -112.77
CA SER A 827 51.07 -73.43 -113.80
C SER A 827 51.68 -73.00 -115.15
N GLY A 828 52.95 -72.58 -115.17
CA GLY A 828 53.52 -71.85 -116.32
C GLY A 828 54.13 -72.67 -117.46
N THR A 829 54.27 -73.99 -117.32
CA THR A 829 55.17 -74.78 -118.18
C THR A 829 54.50 -75.40 -119.42
N LEU A 830 53.23 -75.83 -119.29
CA LEU A 830 52.54 -76.72 -120.26
C LEU A 830 52.15 -76.09 -121.62
N GLY A 831 52.39 -74.78 -121.84
CA GLY A 831 51.74 -74.03 -122.93
C GLY A 831 52.58 -73.65 -124.15
N VAL A 832 53.85 -74.05 -124.25
CA VAL A 832 54.82 -73.43 -125.17
C VAL A 832 55.05 -74.18 -126.49
N LEU A 833 54.76 -75.48 -126.54
CA LEU A 833 55.43 -76.42 -127.46
C LEU A 833 54.73 -76.74 -128.80
N SER A 834 53.53 -76.23 -129.06
CA SER A 834 52.58 -76.84 -129.99
C SER A 834 52.29 -76.03 -131.27
N GLY A 835 53.30 -75.54 -132.01
CA GLY A 835 53.01 -74.61 -133.14
C GLY A 835 54.08 -74.35 -134.20
N LEU A 836 54.84 -75.36 -134.64
CA LEU A 836 55.92 -75.20 -135.65
C LEU A 836 55.60 -75.66 -137.09
N GLU A 837 54.58 -76.49 -137.29
CA GLU A 837 54.49 -77.44 -138.43
C GLU A 837 54.04 -76.86 -139.80
N GLY A 838 54.27 -75.58 -140.13
CA GLY A 838 53.88 -75.07 -141.46
C GLY A 838 54.23 -73.61 -141.83
N LEU A 839 55.39 -73.40 -142.46
CA LEU A 839 55.84 -72.12 -143.05
C LEU A 839 56.60 -72.33 -144.36
N PRO A 840 56.39 -71.52 -145.42
CA PRO A 840 57.18 -71.59 -146.64
C PRO A 840 58.55 -70.92 -146.45
N GLY A 841 59.65 -71.62 -146.76
CA GLY A 841 61.01 -71.05 -146.75
C GLY A 841 61.82 -71.20 -145.45
N ILE A 842 61.38 -72.05 -144.52
CA ILE A 842 62.14 -72.39 -143.28
C ILE A 842 63.25 -73.43 -143.52
N SER A 843 64.22 -73.49 -142.59
CA SER A 843 65.35 -74.42 -142.66
C SER A 843 65.04 -75.79 -142.02
N ALA A 844 65.73 -76.84 -142.47
CA ALA A 844 65.45 -78.23 -142.11
C ALA A 844 65.90 -78.67 -140.69
N ALA A 845 66.40 -77.76 -139.84
CA ALA A 845 67.00 -78.11 -138.54
C ALA A 845 66.03 -78.01 -137.34
N ASP A 846 65.00 -77.17 -137.42
CA ASP A 846 64.32 -76.59 -136.26
C ASP A 846 63.07 -77.33 -135.73
N ASP A 847 62.81 -78.58 -136.15
CA ASP A 847 61.58 -79.30 -135.80
C ASP A 847 61.71 -80.23 -134.58
N ARG A 848 62.88 -80.85 -134.37
CA ARG A 848 63.02 -82.12 -133.63
C ARG A 848 62.94 -82.05 -132.07
N LYS A 849 62.71 -80.89 -131.44
CA LYS A 849 63.14 -80.62 -130.04
C LYS A 849 62.01 -80.35 -128.99
N ALA A 850 60.75 -80.75 -129.20
CA ALA A 850 59.60 -79.99 -128.62
C ALA A 850 58.48 -80.65 -127.71
N LYS A 851 58.60 -81.58 -126.71
CA LYS A 851 57.37 -82.33 -126.16
C LYS A 851 57.21 -82.79 -124.56
N GLU A 852 56.61 -82.10 -123.47
CA GLU A 852 56.70 -82.46 -121.91
C GLU A 852 55.74 -82.33 -120.47
N LEU A 853 55.01 -81.31 -119.77
CA LEU A 853 55.12 -80.82 -118.22
C LEU A 853 53.95 -80.71 -116.95
N ALA A 854 53.98 -80.01 -115.66
CA ALA A 854 53.19 -80.19 -114.24
C ALA A 854 52.55 -79.04 -113.11
N ARG A 855 52.07 -79.23 -111.74
CA ARG A 855 51.11 -78.33 -110.72
C ARG A 855 50.90 -78.22 -109.00
N ALA A 856 50.21 -77.21 -108.17
CA ALA A 856 50.06 -76.90 -106.55
C ALA A 856 48.88 -75.99 -105.64
N ALA A 857 48.93 -75.39 -104.28
CA ALA A 857 47.84 -74.64 -103.26
C ALA A 857 48.04 -73.95 -101.67
N LYS A 858 47.05 -73.34 -100.73
CA LYS A 858 47.14 -72.49 -99.30
C LYS A 858 45.93 -72.06 -98.13
N ALA A 859 46.02 -71.47 -96.79
CA ALA A 859 44.93 -70.84 -95.70
C ALA A 859 45.13 -70.17 -94.10
N GLY A 860 44.20 -69.41 -93.25
CA GLY A 860 44.06 -69.12 -91.62
C GLY A 860 43.54 -67.78 -90.63
N LEU A 861 42.97 -67.82 -89.27
CA LEU A 861 42.90 -66.96 -87.84
C LEU A 861 41.84 -65.82 -87.06
N ASP A 862 41.61 -65.54 -85.62
CA ASP A 862 40.89 -64.33 -84.70
C ASP A 862 40.43 -64.27 -83.00
N LYS A 863 40.11 -63.12 -82.12
CA LYS A 863 39.20 -62.74 -80.76
C LYS A 863 39.48 -61.99 -79.21
N ALA A 864 38.55 -61.29 -78.31
CA ALA A 864 38.64 -60.60 -76.79
C ALA A 864 37.41 -59.92 -75.74
N THR A 865 37.47 -59.42 -74.35
CA THR A 865 36.38 -58.82 -73.23
C THR A 865 36.60 -57.93 -71.75
N ALA A 866 35.63 -57.37 -70.80
CA ALA A 866 35.67 -56.55 -69.34
C ALA A 866 34.30 -56.10 -68.36
N ALA A 867 33.94 -55.38 -67.11
CA ALA A 867 34.24 -54.71 -65.63
C ALA A 867 33.08 -53.98 -64.54
N GLY A 868 33.18 -53.48 -63.15
CA GLY A 868 32.16 -52.63 -62.13
C GLY A 868 32.23 -52.25 -60.43
N THR A 869 31.41 -51.34 -59.59
CA THR A 869 31.43 -50.82 -58.00
C THR A 869 30.24 -50.04 -57.00
N ALA A 870 30.27 -49.64 -55.59
CA ALA A 870 29.27 -48.83 -54.51
C ALA A 870 29.61 -48.40 -52.87
N LYS A 871 29.01 -47.79 -51.65
CA LYS A 871 27.89 -46.88 -50.83
C LYS A 871 27.91 -46.46 -49.13
N PRO A 872 27.09 -45.54 -48.31
CA PRO A 872 27.14 -44.91 -46.78
C PRO A 872 25.92 -44.46 -45.63
N GLY A 873 26.02 -43.81 -44.31
CA GLY A 873 24.98 -43.27 -43.11
C GLY A 873 25.39 -42.45 -41.65
N ALA A 874 24.83 -41.92 -40.39
CA ALA A 874 23.59 -41.51 -39.37
C ALA A 874 23.72 -40.63 -37.86
N GLY A 875 22.74 -40.23 -36.84
CA GLY A 875 22.81 -39.43 -35.37
C GLY A 875 21.61 -38.99 -34.19
N THR A 876 21.72 -38.34 -32.88
CA THR A 876 20.69 -38.02 -31.59
C THR A 876 20.77 -36.88 -30.29
N ALA A 877 19.89 -36.65 -29.13
CA ALA A 877 19.82 -35.57 -27.86
C ALA A 877 18.89 -35.57 -26.39
N GLN A 878 18.83 -34.61 -25.27
CA GLN A 878 18.03 -34.55 -23.81
C GLN A 878 17.76 -33.24 -22.68
N ALA A 879 17.17 -33.22 -21.33
CA ALA A 879 16.70 -32.05 -20.25
C ALA A 879 16.37 -32.13 -18.54
N ALA A 880 15.87 -31.12 -17.60
CA ALA A 880 15.72 -31.00 -15.94
C ALA A 880 14.72 -29.99 -14.93
N ALA A 881 14.67 -29.87 -13.46
CA ALA A 881 13.76 -29.06 -12.34
C ALA A 881 14.16 -28.83 -10.67
N PRO A 882 13.55 -28.42 -9.37
CA PRO A 882 12.41 -27.65 -8.44
C PRO A 882 12.58 -26.99 -6.84
N ALA A 883 11.59 -26.48 -5.86
CA ALA A 883 11.71 -25.82 -4.34
C ALA A 883 10.50 -25.42 -3.14
N PRO A 884 10.63 -25.02 -1.72
CA PRO A 884 9.60 -24.76 -0.45
C PRO A 884 9.74 -23.91 1.06
N GLY A 885 8.71 -23.53 2.05
CA GLY A 885 8.69 -23.26 3.70
C GLY A 885 7.96 -22.10 4.76
N GLN A 886 7.50 -22.22 6.16
CA GLN A 886 7.13 -21.18 7.39
C GLN A 886 6.62 -21.59 8.94
N SER A 887 6.92 -20.95 10.15
CA SER A 887 6.21 -21.04 11.57
C SER A 887 6.75 -20.18 12.83
N HIS A 888 5.93 -19.61 13.79
CA HIS A 888 6.41 -19.08 15.14
C HIS A 888 5.44 -18.76 16.34
N LYS A 889 4.24 -18.14 16.15
CA LYS A 889 3.50 -17.42 17.24
C LYS A 889 3.03 -18.20 18.48
N LYS A 890 2.71 -19.50 18.41
CA LYS A 890 2.11 -20.23 19.56
C LYS A 890 3.08 -20.31 20.76
N ALA A 891 4.37 -20.48 20.50
CA ALA A 891 5.38 -20.52 21.56
C ALA A 891 5.31 -19.26 22.44
N GLN A 892 4.96 -18.11 21.84
CA GLN A 892 4.66 -16.91 22.59
C GLN A 892 3.53 -17.17 23.59
N CYS A 893 2.31 -17.63 23.22
CA CYS A 893 1.22 -17.92 24.16
C CYS A 893 1.40 -19.14 25.11
N ASP A 894 2.55 -19.83 25.10
CA ASP A 894 2.91 -20.86 26.11
C ASP A 894 4.03 -20.36 27.05
N GLU A 895 4.93 -19.55 26.50
CA GLU A 895 5.66 -18.46 27.18
C GLU A 895 4.71 -17.33 27.63
N LEU A 896 3.41 -17.42 27.26
CA LEU A 896 2.17 -16.72 27.66
C LEU A 896 1.04 -17.68 28.16
N PHE A 897 1.34 -18.93 28.57
CA PHE A 897 0.48 -19.83 29.39
C PHE A 897 0.78 -19.70 30.90
N ARG A 898 2.08 -19.73 31.18
CA ARG A 898 2.71 -20.08 32.44
C ARG A 898 3.04 -18.79 33.25
N ARG A 899 2.21 -17.75 33.24
CA ARG A 899 2.10 -16.58 34.16
C ARG A 899 0.62 -16.26 34.44
N ALA A 900 0.25 -16.39 35.71
CA ALA A 900 -0.52 -17.53 36.23
C ALA A 900 -0.13 -17.89 37.70
N ASP A 901 0.00 -19.17 37.97
CA ASP A 901 0.61 -19.86 39.11
C ASP A 901 2.17 -19.71 39.31
N ALA A 902 2.85 -18.54 39.20
CA ALA A 902 4.25 -18.23 39.69
C ALA A 902 4.42 -16.94 40.50
N ARG A 903 3.35 -16.40 40.99
CA ARG A 903 3.45 -15.35 41.99
C ARG A 903 2.53 -15.80 43.08
N ARG A 904 1.46 -16.54 42.72
CA ARG A 904 0.67 -17.49 43.51
C ARG A 904 1.30 -18.16 44.74
N GLY A 905 2.61 -18.16 44.96
CA GLY A 905 3.20 -18.90 46.05
C GLY A 905 4.71 -18.94 46.35
N LYS A 906 5.07 -18.48 47.54
CA LYS A 906 6.18 -18.96 48.40
C LYS A 906 5.87 -18.63 49.86
N GLY A 907 4.63 -18.89 50.24
CA GLY A 907 3.88 -17.99 51.10
C GLY A 907 3.47 -16.73 50.37
N GLU A 908 4.20 -16.29 49.34
CA GLU A 908 3.81 -15.20 48.44
C GLU A 908 2.32 -15.26 48.16
N HIS A 909 1.64 -14.10 48.25
CA HIS A 909 0.18 -14.00 48.17
C HIS A 909 -0.53 -12.89 47.36
N ALA A 910 -0.02 -11.70 47.00
CA ALA A 910 -0.81 -10.66 46.26
C ALA A 910 -0.38 -10.22 44.80
N ALA A 911 0.49 -10.94 44.08
CA ALA A 911 1.28 -10.54 42.89
C ALA A 911 1.03 -11.38 41.62
N ALA A 912 -0.13 -11.97 41.49
CA ALA A 912 -0.67 -12.54 40.28
C ALA A 912 -2.19 -12.37 40.37
N ILE A 913 -2.59 -11.33 41.14
CA ILE A 913 -3.78 -10.50 40.98
C ILE A 913 -3.62 -9.91 39.60
N LYS A 914 -2.94 -8.77 39.41
CA LYS A 914 -2.68 -8.12 38.11
C LYS A 914 -1.25 -8.44 37.62
N ASP A 915 -0.76 -9.67 37.49
CA ASP A 915 -1.52 -10.86 37.23
C ASP A 915 -2.54 -10.58 36.11
N TYR A 916 -3.67 -11.26 35.98
CA TYR A 916 -4.37 -11.27 34.70
C TYR A 916 -5.27 -9.98 34.54
N GLN A 917 -4.78 -8.82 34.04
CA GLN A 917 -5.49 -7.73 33.22
C GLN A 917 -5.32 -7.19 31.68
N GLU A 918 -4.55 -7.35 30.51
CA GLU A 918 -3.44 -7.99 29.61
C GLU A 918 -3.43 -9.39 28.86
N ILE A 919 -2.93 -10.56 29.33
CA ILE A 919 -2.99 -11.88 28.65
C ILE A 919 -4.24 -12.77 28.65
N VAL A 920 -5.21 -12.80 29.57
CA VAL A 920 -6.59 -13.08 29.13
C VAL A 920 -7.27 -11.83 28.54
N THR A 921 -6.43 -10.86 28.11
CA THR A 921 -6.65 -9.97 26.95
C THR A 921 -5.69 -10.24 25.75
N THR A 922 -4.78 -11.24 25.80
CA THR A 922 -3.76 -11.52 24.73
C THR A 922 -3.91 -12.94 24.17
N CYS A 923 -4.10 -13.91 25.06
CA CYS A 923 -4.54 -15.29 24.91
C CYS A 923 -5.84 -15.47 25.76
N PRO A 924 -6.96 -14.77 25.46
CA PRO A 924 -8.19 -14.70 26.28
C PRO A 924 -8.76 -16.04 26.76
N ASP A 925 -8.62 -17.09 25.97
CA ASP A 925 -9.25 -18.40 26.19
C ASP A 925 -8.61 -19.24 27.31
N TYR A 926 -7.65 -18.68 28.07
CA TYR A 926 -6.83 -19.44 29.03
C TYR A 926 -7.55 -19.82 30.34
N CYS A 927 -8.79 -20.31 30.29
CA CYS A 927 -9.78 -20.33 31.37
C CYS A 927 -9.39 -20.85 32.76
N THR A 928 -8.32 -21.64 32.93
CA THR A 928 -7.70 -21.86 34.25
C THR A 928 -7.45 -20.54 34.95
N ALA A 929 -7.09 -19.51 34.17
CA ALA A 929 -7.01 -18.11 34.51
C ALA A 929 -8.21 -17.55 35.29
N TYR A 930 -9.41 -17.94 34.93
CA TYR A 930 -10.58 -17.37 35.57
C TYR A 930 -10.87 -18.07 36.91
N ASN A 931 -10.57 -19.37 37.09
CA ASN A 931 -10.65 -20.02 38.41
C ASN A 931 -9.57 -19.55 39.32
N ASN A 932 -8.38 -19.50 38.78
CA ASN A 932 -7.26 -18.79 39.34
C ASN A 932 -7.47 -17.26 39.32
N ILE A 933 -8.73 -16.81 39.40
CA ILE A 933 -9.12 -15.54 39.99
C ILE A 933 -9.85 -15.65 41.33
N GLY A 934 -10.75 -16.62 41.47
CA GLY A 934 -11.58 -16.79 42.66
C GLY A 934 -10.97 -17.76 43.65
N ALA A 935 -10.26 -18.79 43.14
CA ALA A 935 -9.57 -19.89 43.85
C ALA A 935 -8.67 -19.39 44.95
N SER A 936 -8.40 -18.10 44.87
CA SER A 936 -8.04 -17.31 45.99
C SER A 936 -8.65 -15.86 45.87
N LEU A 937 -9.85 -15.49 46.41
CA LEU A 937 -10.09 -14.31 47.34
C LEU A 937 -10.68 -14.71 48.72
N PHE A 938 -11.08 -15.95 48.82
CA PHE A 938 -11.49 -16.70 49.98
C PHE A 938 -10.69 -16.46 51.30
N THR A 939 -9.36 -16.54 51.29
CA THR A 939 -8.63 -17.09 52.47
C THR A 939 -8.27 -16.07 53.60
N LEU A 940 -8.03 -14.75 53.39
CA LEU A 940 -7.83 -13.69 54.44
C LEU A 940 -9.15 -13.01 54.66
N GLY A 941 -10.12 -13.77 55.18
CA GLY A 941 -11.41 -13.24 55.61
C GLY A 941 -12.35 -12.69 54.52
N TYR A 942 -11.83 -12.29 53.36
CA TYR A 942 -12.53 -11.72 52.22
C TYR A 942 -13.30 -12.78 51.39
N ALA A 943 -13.83 -13.78 52.11
CA ALA A 943 -14.68 -14.86 51.63
C ALA A 943 -16.02 -14.36 51.04
N ARG A 944 -16.37 -13.08 51.20
CA ARG A 944 -17.53 -12.46 50.53
C ARG A 944 -17.15 -11.96 49.14
N GLU A 945 -15.98 -11.35 49.04
CA GLU A 945 -15.48 -10.70 47.85
C GLU A 945 -15.04 -11.73 46.80
N SER A 946 -14.62 -12.93 47.18
CA SER A 946 -14.12 -14.02 46.30
C SER A 946 -15.10 -14.46 45.21
N LEU A 947 -16.38 -14.41 45.55
CA LEU A 947 -17.43 -15.11 44.84
C LEU A 947 -17.61 -14.75 43.35
N PRO A 948 -17.70 -13.47 42.92
CA PRO A 948 -18.20 -13.07 41.57
C PRO A 948 -17.29 -13.35 40.37
N TRP A 949 -16.41 -14.32 40.50
CA TRP A 949 -15.07 -14.30 39.90
C TRP A 949 -14.56 -15.74 39.78
N PHE A 950 -14.71 -16.54 40.85
CA PHE A 950 -15.00 -17.98 40.70
C PHE A 950 -16.15 -18.22 39.71
N GLU A 951 -17.14 -17.33 39.72
CA GLU A 951 -18.26 -17.42 38.80
C GLU A 951 -17.89 -17.07 37.35
N GLU A 952 -16.92 -16.17 37.12
CA GLU A 952 -16.34 -15.97 35.78
C GLU A 952 -15.48 -17.16 35.34
N ALA A 953 -14.86 -17.90 36.28
CA ALA A 953 -14.23 -19.19 36.00
C ALA A 953 -15.19 -20.19 35.38
N ARG A 954 -16.28 -20.41 36.10
CA ARG A 954 -17.37 -21.32 35.74
C ARG A 954 -18.11 -20.85 34.48
N LYS A 955 -17.96 -19.60 34.05
CA LYS A 955 -18.42 -19.09 32.74
C LYS A 955 -17.41 -19.36 31.62
N CYS A 956 -16.12 -19.15 31.85
CA CYS A 956 -15.06 -19.38 30.86
C CYS A 956 -14.91 -20.87 30.51
N ASN A 957 -14.83 -21.75 31.53
CA ASN A 957 -14.91 -23.20 31.33
C ASN A 957 -15.95 -23.81 32.29
N PRO A 958 -17.21 -23.98 31.83
CA PRO A 958 -18.27 -24.58 32.65
C PRO A 958 -18.08 -26.07 32.98
N GLY A 959 -17.14 -26.76 32.31
CA GLY A 959 -16.89 -28.19 32.51
C GLY A 959 -15.93 -28.52 33.67
N GLU A 960 -15.22 -27.53 34.22
CA GLU A 960 -14.23 -27.77 35.27
C GLU A 960 -14.86 -27.73 36.67
N LYS A 961 -14.88 -28.88 37.34
CA LYS A 961 -15.54 -29.11 38.62
C LYS A 961 -14.96 -28.24 39.75
N LEU A 962 -13.64 -28.05 39.76
CA LEU A 962 -12.94 -27.22 40.76
C LEU A 962 -13.58 -25.83 40.86
N PHE A 963 -14.03 -25.28 39.73
CA PHE A 963 -14.53 -23.92 39.63
C PHE A 963 -15.90 -23.78 40.31
N ALA A 964 -16.72 -24.85 40.29
CA ALA A 964 -18.03 -24.90 40.92
C ALA A 964 -17.96 -25.23 42.42
N ASP A 965 -17.11 -26.19 42.81
CA ASP A 965 -16.91 -26.56 44.22
C ASP A 965 -16.53 -25.34 45.07
N ASN A 966 -15.64 -24.52 44.52
CA ASN A 966 -15.11 -23.38 45.22
C ASN A 966 -16.12 -22.22 45.42
N VAL A 967 -17.03 -21.96 44.46
CA VAL A 967 -18.18 -21.05 44.67
C VAL A 967 -18.97 -21.50 45.89
N ALA A 968 -19.26 -22.81 45.98
CA ALA A 968 -20.11 -23.36 47.03
C ALA A 968 -19.47 -23.34 48.44
N LEU A 969 -18.15 -23.49 48.55
CA LEU A 969 -17.43 -23.34 49.82
C LEU A 969 -17.44 -21.89 50.31
N THR A 970 -17.11 -20.97 49.41
CA THR A 970 -17.03 -19.52 49.63
C THR A 970 -18.34 -18.95 50.18
N THR A 971 -19.48 -19.26 49.53
CA THR A 971 -20.80 -18.78 49.95
C THR A 971 -21.18 -19.18 51.38
N ARG A 972 -20.72 -20.32 51.89
CA ARG A 972 -21.09 -20.82 53.23
C ARG A 972 -20.35 -20.09 54.35
N LEU A 973 -19.08 -19.75 54.14
CA LEU A 973 -18.23 -19.13 55.16
C LEU A 973 -18.53 -17.63 55.37
N ALA A 974 -19.26 -17.01 54.44
CA ALA A 974 -19.67 -15.62 54.49
C ALA A 974 -20.80 -15.27 55.50
N ALA A 975 -21.32 -16.24 56.27
CA ALA A 975 -22.68 -16.18 56.82
C ALA A 975 -22.85 -16.19 58.37
N ASP A 976 -21.80 -16.36 59.18
CA ASP A 976 -21.91 -16.48 60.66
C ASP A 976 -21.21 -15.31 61.41
N PRO A 977 -21.88 -14.59 62.34
CA PRO A 977 -21.27 -13.48 63.09
C PRO A 977 -20.50 -13.84 64.39
N ALA A 978 -20.59 -15.07 64.93
CA ALA A 978 -20.18 -15.37 66.31
C ALA A 978 -18.78 -16.02 66.45
N GLY A 979 -17.72 -15.26 66.17
CA GLY A 979 -16.37 -15.80 65.98
C GLY A 979 -15.66 -16.39 67.20
N LYS A 980 -14.94 -17.51 66.98
CA LYS A 980 -13.76 -17.92 67.76
C LYS A 980 -12.52 -17.89 66.86
N LYS A 981 -11.45 -17.21 67.28
CA LYS A 981 -10.16 -17.21 66.55
C LYS A 981 -9.54 -18.61 66.56
N ALA A 982 -9.33 -19.19 65.38
CA ALA A 982 -8.21 -20.08 65.17
C ALA A 982 -6.91 -19.24 65.04
N PRO A 983 -5.74 -19.70 65.51
CA PRO A 983 -4.64 -18.80 65.86
C PRO A 983 -3.56 -18.72 64.74
N ALA A 984 -2.84 -17.61 64.57
CA ALA A 984 -3.07 -16.26 65.12
C ALA A 984 -2.42 -15.21 64.22
N ALA A 985 -3.13 -14.10 63.96
CA ALA A 985 -2.66 -12.82 63.41
C ALA A 985 -1.94 -12.79 62.04
N GLY A 986 -1.32 -13.88 61.59
CA GLY A 986 -0.75 -14.05 60.25
C GLY A 986 -1.78 -14.62 59.29
N ARG A 987 -2.15 -15.91 59.38
CA ARG A 987 -2.92 -16.63 58.34
C ARG A 987 -4.34 -16.15 57.98
N ALA A 988 -4.89 -15.15 58.66
CA ALA A 988 -6.10 -14.43 58.23
C ALA A 988 -5.81 -12.98 57.76
N GLU A 989 -4.52 -12.66 57.55
CA GLU A 989 -3.96 -11.60 56.69
C GLU A 989 -2.95 -12.14 55.64
N CYS A 990 -2.49 -13.37 55.82
CA CYS A 990 -1.65 -14.12 54.90
C CYS A 990 -2.47 -15.12 54.10
N ALA A 991 -3.51 -14.63 53.43
CA ALA A 991 -4.45 -15.49 52.77
C ALA A 991 -5.40 -14.72 51.83
N GLY A 992 -5.19 -13.43 51.51
CA GLY A 992 -6.21 -12.48 50.99
C GLY A 992 -5.78 -11.10 50.48
N THR A 993 -4.54 -10.72 50.25
CA THR A 993 -3.35 -11.52 49.93
C THR A 993 -3.64 -12.71 48.98
N PHE A 994 -3.58 -14.03 49.29
CA PHE A 994 -3.96 -15.26 48.51
C PHE A 994 -4.44 -15.10 47.04
N ASP A 995 -5.65 -14.66 46.75
CA ASP A 995 -6.53 -13.87 47.59
C ASP A 995 -7.09 -12.62 46.86
N THR A 996 -6.76 -11.44 47.38
CA THR A 996 -6.23 -10.37 46.51
C THR A 996 -4.91 -10.81 45.81
N ALA A 997 -4.86 -12.03 45.21
CA ALA A 997 -4.11 -12.42 44.01
C ALA A 997 -4.38 -13.71 43.29
N GLU A 998 -5.49 -14.39 43.52
CA GLU A 998 -6.14 -14.81 42.28
C GLU A 998 -6.88 -13.53 41.77
N LYS A 999 -7.52 -12.69 42.59
CA LYS A 999 -8.50 -11.64 42.16
C LYS A 999 -8.33 -10.53 41.11
N LEU A 1000 -7.19 -10.33 40.47
CA LEU A 1000 -7.08 -9.41 39.32
C LEU A 1000 -6.57 -10.18 38.10
N ARG A 1001 -6.68 -11.51 38.16
CA ARG A 1001 -6.62 -12.44 37.04
C ARG A 1001 -7.96 -12.39 36.28
N ALA A 1002 -8.38 -13.47 35.61
CA ALA A 1002 -9.54 -13.49 34.70
C ALA A 1002 -9.58 -12.35 33.65
N SER A 1003 -8.52 -11.55 33.50
CA SER A 1003 -8.52 -10.41 32.59
C SER A 1003 -7.21 -10.09 31.81
N GLY A 1004 -6.00 -10.65 32.08
CA GLY A 1004 -4.67 -10.29 31.47
C GLY A 1004 -3.21 -9.88 32.06
N ASP A 1005 -2.81 -8.59 32.30
CA ASP A 1005 -1.61 -7.74 32.65
C ASP A 1005 -0.66 -8.09 33.80
N LEU A 1006 0.41 -8.83 33.56
CA LEU A 1006 1.01 -9.68 34.61
C LEU A 1006 2.08 -8.99 35.47
N ALA A 1007 1.88 -7.71 35.80
CA ALA A 1007 2.89 -6.83 36.43
C ALA A 1007 2.51 -6.15 37.77
N GLY A 1008 1.30 -5.60 37.95
CA GLY A 1008 0.75 -5.20 39.28
C GLY A 1008 0.54 -6.38 40.26
N ALA A 1009 0.81 -7.55 39.72
CA ALA A 1009 1.58 -8.63 40.20
C ALA A 1009 2.84 -8.20 40.97
N VAL A 1010 4.07 -8.47 40.44
CA VAL A 1010 5.49 -8.18 40.81
C VAL A 1010 5.92 -8.08 42.29
N ARG A 1011 4.98 -7.92 43.21
CA ARG A 1011 4.91 -6.77 44.11
C ARG A 1011 4.20 -7.14 45.43
N ASP A 1012 3.04 -7.78 45.34
CA ASP A 1012 2.21 -8.02 46.53
C ASP A 1012 2.11 -9.52 46.88
N TYR A 1013 2.34 -10.39 45.89
CA TYR A 1013 3.03 -11.69 45.89
C TYR A 1013 3.98 -11.72 47.09
N ARG A 1014 5.12 -11.05 46.88
CA ARG A 1014 6.09 -10.53 47.84
C ARG A 1014 5.46 -10.36 49.23
N LYS A 1015 4.44 -9.51 49.35
CA LYS A 1015 3.71 -9.22 50.60
C LYS A 1015 3.07 -10.41 51.33
N VAL A 1016 3.25 -11.69 50.93
CA VAL A 1016 3.18 -12.83 51.88
C VAL A 1016 4.28 -13.92 51.74
N VAL A 1017 5.32 -13.85 50.87
CA VAL A 1017 6.61 -14.44 51.34
C VAL A 1017 6.97 -13.68 52.60
N GLU A 1018 6.76 -12.37 52.54
CA GLU A 1018 7.00 -11.40 53.59
C GLU A 1018 6.04 -11.53 54.79
N THR A 1019 4.93 -12.29 54.70
CA THR A 1019 3.91 -12.35 55.78
C THR A 1019 3.60 -13.77 56.27
N CYS A 1020 3.48 -14.80 55.42
CA CYS A 1020 3.42 -16.22 55.84
C CYS A 1020 4.12 -17.15 54.83
N PRO A 1021 5.45 -17.29 54.91
CA PRO A 1021 6.27 -18.22 54.12
C PRO A 1021 6.06 -19.71 54.47
N ASP A 1022 4.83 -20.12 54.78
CA ASP A 1022 4.46 -21.51 55.10
C ASP A 1022 3.24 -22.02 54.31
N TYR A 1023 2.58 -21.17 53.53
CA TYR A 1023 1.35 -21.51 52.84
C TYR A 1023 1.70 -22.27 51.55
N CYS A 1024 1.85 -23.60 51.58
CA CYS A 1024 2.48 -24.28 50.43
C CYS A 1024 1.61 -24.45 49.16
N ALA A 1025 0.28 -24.39 49.27
CA ALA A 1025 -0.59 -24.20 48.10
C ALA A 1025 -0.40 -22.81 47.48
N ALA A 1026 0.31 -21.94 48.19
CA ALA A 1026 1.01 -20.80 47.68
C ALA A 1026 2.50 -21.12 47.77
N TYR A 1027 2.98 -22.10 47.00
CA TYR A 1027 4.42 -22.30 46.78
C TYR A 1027 4.75 -22.74 45.34
N ASN A 1028 3.88 -23.53 44.70
CA ASN A 1028 3.90 -23.98 43.30
C ASN A 1028 4.07 -22.99 42.17
N ASN A 1029 3.04 -22.26 41.79
CA ASN A 1029 2.48 -21.15 42.52
C ASN A 1029 3.51 -20.01 42.71
N ILE A 1030 4.82 -20.26 42.94
CA ILE A 1030 5.91 -19.49 42.28
C ILE A 1030 6.63 -20.28 41.19
N GLY A 1031 5.94 -20.77 40.16
CA GLY A 1031 6.61 -21.12 38.92
C GLY A 1031 5.87 -20.99 37.57
N LEU A 1032 4.55 -20.86 37.50
CA LEU A 1032 3.83 -20.29 36.34
C LEU A 1032 3.31 -18.81 36.49
N ALA A 1033 4.06 -17.71 36.72
CA ALA A 1033 3.76 -16.24 36.96
C ALA A 1033 5.02 -15.36 36.78
N LEU A 1034 6.02 -15.98 36.21
CA LEU A 1034 7.17 -15.33 35.64
C LEU A 1034 7.15 -15.80 34.17
N ASN A 1035 6.95 -17.10 33.95
CA ASN A 1035 6.77 -17.84 32.69
C ASN A 1035 5.59 -17.50 31.65
N THR A 1036 4.72 -16.46 31.75
CA THR A 1036 3.70 -15.96 30.72
C THR A 1036 3.96 -14.56 30.17
N LEU A 1037 4.44 -13.64 30.98
CA LEU A 1037 4.83 -12.30 30.50
C LEU A 1037 6.29 -12.39 30.02
N GLY A 1038 6.69 -13.56 29.49
CA GLY A 1038 8.03 -13.88 29.03
C GLY A 1038 9.14 -14.10 30.08
N HIS A 1039 8.93 -13.89 31.39
CA HIS A 1039 10.00 -14.02 32.40
C HIS A 1039 10.28 -15.48 32.81
N VAL A 1040 10.32 -16.39 31.83
CA VAL A 1040 10.41 -17.84 32.01
C VAL A 1040 11.57 -18.30 32.89
N LYS A 1041 12.73 -17.65 32.72
CA LYS A 1041 13.93 -17.93 33.52
C LYS A 1041 13.81 -17.52 34.99
N GLU A 1042 13.02 -16.50 35.29
CA GLU A 1042 12.87 -15.99 36.66
C GLU A 1042 11.96 -16.89 37.51
N SER A 1043 11.07 -17.67 36.88
CA SER A 1043 10.11 -18.57 37.54
C SER A 1043 10.73 -19.82 38.17
N LEU A 1044 11.71 -20.41 37.49
CA LEU A 1044 12.31 -21.70 37.88
C LEU A 1044 12.83 -21.72 39.34
N PRO A 1045 13.64 -20.74 39.83
CA PRO A 1045 14.16 -20.73 41.21
C PRO A 1045 13.10 -20.47 42.29
N TRP A 1046 11.83 -20.48 41.90
CA TRP A 1046 10.73 -20.38 42.83
C TRP A 1046 9.76 -21.59 42.71
N PHE A 1047 9.70 -22.32 41.58
CA PHE A 1047 9.12 -23.69 41.58
C PHE A 1047 9.96 -24.62 42.46
N GLU A 1048 11.27 -24.46 42.41
CA GLU A 1048 12.18 -25.23 43.26
C GLU A 1048 11.87 -25.00 44.74
N GLU A 1049 11.41 -23.80 45.08
CA GLU A 1049 10.94 -23.47 46.41
C GLU A 1049 9.53 -24.03 46.66
N ALA A 1050 8.66 -24.13 45.64
CA ALA A 1050 7.40 -24.87 45.74
C ALA A 1050 7.57 -26.21 46.41
N TYR A 1051 8.49 -26.93 45.79
CA TYR A 1051 8.89 -28.28 46.09
C TYR A 1051 9.72 -28.36 47.39
N ARG A 1052 10.28 -27.24 47.88
CA ARG A 1052 10.88 -27.14 49.22
C ARG A 1052 9.82 -26.98 50.32
N CYS A 1053 8.75 -26.21 50.11
CA CYS A 1053 7.68 -26.05 51.12
C CYS A 1053 6.81 -27.29 51.25
N ASN A 1054 6.35 -27.85 50.12
CA ASN A 1054 5.63 -29.12 50.12
C ASN A 1054 6.22 -30.09 49.07
N PRO A 1055 7.25 -30.87 49.45
CA PRO A 1055 7.85 -31.87 48.56
C PRO A 1055 6.93 -33.05 48.22
N LYS A 1056 5.74 -33.15 48.83
CA LYS A 1056 4.79 -34.25 48.60
C LYS A 1056 3.73 -33.95 47.53
N GLU A 1057 3.65 -32.71 47.05
CA GLU A 1057 2.69 -32.33 46.02
C GLU A 1057 3.30 -32.49 44.63
N ALA A 1058 2.86 -33.51 43.90
CA ALA A 1058 3.44 -33.92 42.62
C ALA A 1058 3.36 -32.81 41.55
N LEU A 1059 2.25 -32.04 41.57
CA LEU A 1059 2.05 -30.89 40.68
C LEU A 1059 3.25 -29.92 40.69
N PHE A 1060 3.91 -29.79 41.84
CA PHE A 1060 4.97 -28.80 42.03
C PHE A 1060 6.25 -29.24 41.30
N GLN A 1061 6.51 -30.55 41.30
CA GLN A 1061 7.63 -31.17 40.59
C GLN A 1061 7.39 -31.21 39.08
N ASP A 1062 6.17 -31.54 38.64
CA ASP A 1062 5.80 -31.54 37.22
C ASP A 1062 6.03 -30.18 36.57
N ASN A 1063 5.70 -29.10 37.29
CA ASN A 1063 5.80 -27.76 36.74
C ASN A 1063 7.25 -27.21 36.68
N ILE A 1064 8.17 -27.64 37.58
CA ILE A 1064 9.64 -27.49 37.41
C ILE A 1064 10.05 -28.08 36.06
N HIS A 1065 9.60 -29.32 35.82
CA HIS A 1065 10.01 -30.13 34.68
C HIS A 1065 9.47 -29.57 33.34
N ILE A 1066 8.21 -29.14 33.29
CA ILE A 1066 7.59 -28.47 32.14
C ILE A 1066 8.37 -27.19 31.78
N THR A 1067 8.67 -26.36 32.78
CA THR A 1067 9.41 -25.10 32.63
C THR A 1067 10.81 -25.29 32.09
N THR A 1068 11.53 -26.27 32.64
CA THR A 1068 12.90 -26.57 32.23
C THR A 1068 12.93 -27.02 30.76
N ARG A 1069 11.91 -27.75 30.29
CA ARG A 1069 11.76 -28.08 28.86
C ARG A 1069 11.48 -26.86 27.98
N GLN A 1070 10.63 -25.94 28.40
CA GLN A 1070 10.33 -24.72 27.61
C GLN A 1070 11.52 -23.75 27.54
N MET A 1071 12.29 -23.59 28.64
CA MET A 1071 13.58 -22.88 28.62
C MET A 1071 14.58 -23.42 27.57
N GLN A 1072 14.56 -24.73 27.33
CA GLN A 1072 15.41 -25.40 26.33
C GLN A 1072 14.87 -25.31 24.90
N GLN A 1073 13.58 -24.96 24.71
CA GLN A 1073 12.98 -24.74 23.40
C GLN A 1073 13.12 -23.27 22.95
N ALA A 1074 12.89 -22.30 23.85
CA ALA A 1074 13.01 -20.88 23.55
C ALA A 1074 14.41 -20.47 23.07
N SER A 1075 15.46 -21.11 23.61
CA SER A 1075 16.87 -20.90 23.22
C SER A 1075 17.24 -21.44 21.83
N ARG A 1076 16.38 -22.24 21.19
CA ARG A 1076 16.64 -22.83 19.85
C ARG A 1076 16.01 -22.06 18.69
N ASN A 1077 15.12 -21.10 18.96
CA ASN A 1077 14.17 -20.57 17.96
C ASN A 1077 14.32 -19.08 17.56
N ARG A 1078 15.33 -18.33 18.04
CA ARG A 1078 15.45 -16.88 17.73
C ARG A 1078 16.54 -16.58 16.68
N PRO A 1079 16.19 -16.08 15.47
CA PRO A 1079 17.16 -15.62 14.47
C PRO A 1079 17.71 -14.21 14.80
N PRO A 1080 18.84 -13.79 14.19
CA PRO A 1080 19.50 -12.52 14.48
C PRO A 1080 18.89 -11.32 13.74
N GLY A 1081 19.01 -10.10 14.29
CA GLY A 1081 18.79 -8.87 13.50
C GLY A 1081 18.10 -7.67 14.14
N THR A 1082 18.46 -7.29 15.37
CA THR A 1082 18.47 -5.87 15.83
C THR A 1082 19.61 -5.69 16.82
#